data_AF-A0A497D732-F1
#
_entry.id   AF-A0A497D732-F1
#
_cell.length_a   1.000
_cell.length_b   1.000
_cell.length_c   1.000
_cell.angle_alpha   90.00
_cell.angle_beta   90.00
_cell.angle_gamma   90.00
#
_symmetry.space_group_name_H-M   'P 1'
#
loop_
_entity.id
_entity.type
_entity.pdbx_description
1 polymer ?
#
loop_
_entity_poly.entity_id
_entity_poly.type
_entity_poly.pdbx_seq_one_letter_code
_entity_poly.pdbx_strand_id
1 'polypeptide(L)'
;DVLFTGNDVPLVRFLNSFFAEINISECKNVENAIFVNVTANSNIKIHDNVFGGDLYLKLCTVIKNIELTKNEVQHLDILNTASNDILFENNRVKNTLYINDTKADDIILKNNEVAVQVMQTEETEITDEEDASKRSRGVFLEQCTIESELTIKSNKTSESLQINETLADKLSFFANKTKLFKIRNGRYRKVGIYYCMEIESFNCNNITVSKDITLSNNVFQDDFDMLYCKIENDLEMINNQFNGYHRLNNNTVLGSLLYKTVSVEEGVKISTSFMNTIIYHNKFNFVSFENTRFKSTFYFDNNTVQSSLKMGVRNLSDNDTSISFPKAVSITENKIANAMFFNLNFLSPLCLHHNNFDGDIALRNISHKNTIDFTGCYVGGTFAFSNTSKSEEDGDLILDNIFIDKRISFTNYLPASFSFINATFNGFEIPANWKMQKKELINNNAPTRREVEAGPPPGKRNFMKKRWDYFAKDKVVYVLKENILQKGKNEDADLPYNLIKSHYESDSYFNMIPMMWKFLQADIFSKEKKKEILINIKGGKDLLHAKYFIDQCVNKTFYPVYYGFFGKEIMEHIALLAKHFAEIEHTSEEEQVIVTISLLKVFFERFSKAMKLFENHIIYGESGDKKKDKRIYKREINKSLEEQYHVLRHIYGSNGELKEEDSAYYMWMHYKNINEMHSAPLGTKPKYWMKYILYERIFGWGVDLVRILKNTGWLVLVFAAIYKVMFWINPGLKINWDGRELYGSDIGPFKPIVLALQTTFSAILGDWAPIGAGWIKIPMTINAVLGILFVTFLIGAYGRKMLR
;
A
#
# COMPACT_ATOMS: atom_id res chain seq x y z
N ASP A 1 13.08 -58.60 -23.36
CA ASP A 1 12.12 -57.57 -23.82
C ASP A 1 10.71 -58.05 -23.60
N VAL A 2 9.79 -57.12 -23.41
CA VAL A 2 8.35 -57.40 -23.36
C VAL A 2 7.68 -56.58 -24.45
N LEU A 3 6.87 -57.25 -25.28
CA LEU A 3 6.16 -56.66 -26.41
C LEU A 3 4.68 -57.04 -26.33
N PHE A 4 3.80 -56.04 -26.27
CA PHE A 4 2.35 -56.20 -26.39
C PHE A 4 1.87 -55.47 -27.65
N THR A 5 1.25 -56.20 -28.59
CA THR A 5 0.76 -55.62 -29.86
C THR A 5 -0.63 -56.13 -30.23
N GLY A 6 -1.53 -55.22 -30.63
CA GLY A 6 -2.74 -55.56 -31.43
C GLY A 6 -3.88 -56.29 -30.70
N ASN A 7 -3.79 -56.51 -29.39
CA ASN A 7 -4.80 -57.21 -28.58
C ASN A 7 -5.56 -56.26 -27.65
N ASP A 8 -6.82 -56.61 -27.34
CA ASP A 8 -7.54 -56.03 -26.20
C ASP A 8 -6.96 -56.63 -24.91
N VAL A 9 -6.47 -55.77 -24.01
CA VAL A 9 -5.79 -56.20 -22.78
C VAL A 9 -6.51 -55.57 -21.60
N PRO A 10 -7.26 -56.31 -20.78
CA PRO A 10 -8.02 -55.70 -19.68
C PRO A 10 -7.10 -55.00 -18.67
N LEU A 11 -5.94 -55.58 -18.38
CA LEU A 11 -5.01 -55.00 -17.40
C LEU A 11 -3.57 -55.32 -17.77
N VAL A 12 -2.74 -54.28 -17.90
CA VAL A 12 -1.28 -54.41 -17.90
C VAL A 12 -0.78 -53.99 -16.52
N ARG A 13 -0.13 -54.89 -15.80
CA ARG A 13 0.40 -54.60 -14.47
C ARG A 13 1.79 -55.17 -14.28
N PHE A 14 2.78 -54.29 -14.13
CA PHE A 14 4.15 -54.65 -13.79
C PHE A 14 4.49 -54.11 -12.41
N LEU A 15 4.87 -55.00 -11.51
CA LEU A 15 5.17 -54.69 -10.11
C LEU A 15 6.54 -55.25 -9.76
N ASN A 16 7.44 -54.44 -9.19
CA ASN A 16 8.76 -54.89 -8.70
C ASN A 16 9.53 -55.70 -9.75
N SER A 17 9.55 -55.23 -10.99
CA SER A 17 9.99 -56.01 -12.15
C SER A 17 11.18 -55.37 -12.86
N PHE A 18 11.98 -56.19 -13.53
CA PHE A 18 13.15 -55.77 -14.31
C PHE A 18 13.02 -56.23 -15.76
N PHE A 19 13.25 -55.32 -16.70
CA PHE A 19 13.14 -55.58 -18.13
C PHE A 19 14.34 -55.01 -18.90
N ALA A 20 14.64 -55.63 -20.04
CA ALA A 20 15.57 -55.04 -21.00
C ALA A 20 14.90 -53.86 -21.72
N GLU A 21 13.83 -54.10 -22.47
CA GLU A 21 12.94 -53.07 -23.05
C GLU A 21 11.47 -53.44 -22.81
N ILE A 22 10.59 -52.43 -22.65
CA ILE A 22 9.14 -52.60 -22.63
C ILE A 22 8.56 -51.85 -23.82
N ASN A 23 7.76 -52.53 -24.64
CA ASN A 23 7.01 -51.93 -25.73
C ASN A 23 5.54 -52.36 -25.68
N ILE A 24 4.62 -51.39 -25.61
CA ILE A 24 3.18 -51.59 -25.68
C ILE A 24 2.66 -50.77 -26.86
N SER A 25 2.10 -51.42 -27.87
CA SER A 25 1.62 -50.71 -29.05
C SER A 25 0.37 -51.27 -29.69
N GLU A 26 -0.37 -50.40 -30.39
CA GLU A 26 -1.53 -50.80 -31.20
C GLU A 26 -2.63 -51.55 -30.41
N CYS A 27 -2.68 -51.40 -29.08
CA CYS A 27 -3.73 -51.98 -28.25
C CYS A 27 -4.99 -51.09 -28.30
N LYS A 28 -6.09 -51.66 -28.79
CA LYS A 28 -7.35 -50.91 -29.01
C LYS A 28 -8.18 -50.70 -27.76
N ASN A 29 -7.97 -51.51 -26.72
CA ASN A 29 -8.68 -51.37 -25.46
C ASN A 29 -7.79 -51.90 -24.32
N VAL A 30 -7.09 -51.00 -23.65
CA VAL A 30 -6.36 -51.30 -22.41
C VAL A 30 -7.10 -50.72 -21.22
N GLU A 31 -7.75 -51.51 -20.39
CA GLU A 31 -8.56 -50.92 -19.31
C GLU A 31 -7.68 -50.17 -18.29
N ASN A 32 -6.55 -50.72 -17.84
CA ASN A 32 -5.55 -49.95 -17.08
C ASN A 32 -4.12 -50.44 -17.38
N ALA A 33 -3.15 -49.53 -17.28
CA ALA A 33 -1.73 -49.87 -17.34
C ALA A 33 -0.96 -49.29 -16.16
N ILE A 34 -0.44 -50.17 -15.30
CA ILE A 34 0.14 -49.81 -14.01
C ILE A 34 1.57 -50.38 -13.92
N PHE A 35 2.53 -49.47 -13.80
CA PHE A 35 3.95 -49.74 -13.62
C PHE A 35 4.36 -49.23 -12.24
N VAL A 36 4.73 -50.12 -11.33
CA VAL A 36 5.17 -49.73 -9.98
C VAL A 36 6.50 -50.41 -9.67
N ASN A 37 7.51 -49.62 -9.35
CA ASN A 37 8.85 -50.10 -9.04
C ASN A 37 9.42 -50.97 -10.18
N VAL A 38 9.42 -50.40 -11.39
CA VAL A 38 9.89 -51.08 -12.62
C VAL A 38 11.23 -50.51 -13.03
N THR A 39 12.20 -51.39 -13.33
CA THR A 39 13.48 -51.01 -13.91
C THR A 39 13.58 -51.48 -15.36
N ALA A 40 13.92 -50.59 -16.28
CA ALA A 40 14.14 -50.90 -17.70
C ALA A 40 15.55 -50.48 -18.14
N ASN A 41 16.33 -51.41 -18.70
CA ASN A 41 17.71 -51.14 -19.16
C ASN A 41 17.79 -50.35 -20.48
N SER A 42 16.71 -50.34 -21.25
CA SER A 42 16.57 -49.63 -22.52
C SER A 42 15.42 -48.63 -22.36
N ASN A 43 14.40 -48.71 -23.22
CA ASN A 43 13.27 -47.78 -23.23
C ASN A 43 12.01 -48.39 -22.59
N ILE A 44 11.09 -47.51 -22.19
CA ILE A 44 9.67 -47.83 -22.07
C ILE A 44 8.96 -47.09 -23.21
N LYS A 45 8.43 -47.83 -24.18
CA LYS A 45 7.69 -47.30 -25.33
C LYS A 45 6.24 -47.68 -25.23
N ILE A 46 5.35 -46.69 -25.25
CA ILE A 46 3.90 -46.90 -25.25
C ILE A 46 3.34 -46.04 -26.37
N HIS A 47 2.88 -46.67 -27.46
CA HIS A 47 2.44 -45.92 -28.62
C HIS A 47 1.23 -46.47 -29.36
N ASP A 48 0.42 -45.59 -29.95
CA ASP A 48 -0.77 -45.96 -30.73
C ASP A 48 -1.79 -46.82 -29.94
N ASN A 49 -1.97 -46.56 -28.64
CA ASN A 49 -2.90 -47.30 -27.78
C ASN A 49 -4.12 -46.46 -27.37
N VAL A 50 -5.22 -47.15 -27.04
CA VAL A 50 -6.40 -46.55 -26.42
C VAL A 50 -6.62 -47.19 -25.04
N PHE A 51 -6.46 -46.40 -23.99
CA PHE A 51 -6.67 -46.80 -22.62
C PHE A 51 -8.09 -46.44 -22.16
N GLY A 52 -8.85 -47.45 -21.72
CA GLY A 52 -10.18 -47.27 -21.13
C GLY A 52 -10.11 -46.54 -19.78
N GLY A 53 -9.02 -46.71 -19.04
CA GLY A 53 -8.71 -46.12 -17.74
C GLY A 53 -7.34 -45.43 -17.72
N ASP A 54 -6.58 -45.66 -16.65
CA ASP A 54 -5.42 -44.86 -16.29
C ASP A 54 -4.09 -45.50 -16.73
N LEU A 55 -3.13 -44.65 -17.10
CA LEU A 55 -1.73 -45.02 -17.31
C LEU A 55 -0.88 -44.46 -16.16
N TYR A 56 -0.26 -45.35 -15.40
CA TYR A 56 0.42 -45.01 -14.15
C TYR A 56 1.86 -45.53 -14.16
N LEU A 57 2.84 -44.64 -14.15
CA LEU A 57 4.27 -44.96 -14.00
C LEU A 57 4.76 -44.41 -12.65
N LYS A 58 4.99 -45.29 -11.68
CA LYS A 58 5.44 -44.91 -10.33
C LYS A 58 6.74 -45.61 -9.96
N LEU A 59 7.69 -44.86 -9.39
CA LEU A 59 8.97 -45.41 -8.91
C LEU A 59 9.71 -46.17 -10.02
N CYS A 60 9.62 -45.70 -11.27
CA CYS A 60 10.26 -46.36 -12.39
C CYS A 60 11.69 -45.83 -12.59
N THR A 61 12.62 -46.70 -12.99
CA THR A 61 13.98 -46.31 -13.38
C THR A 61 14.25 -46.84 -14.79
N VAL A 62 14.43 -45.93 -15.75
CA VAL A 62 14.62 -46.26 -17.17
C VAL A 62 15.98 -45.71 -17.61
N ILE A 63 16.90 -46.56 -18.04
CA ILE A 63 18.27 -46.11 -18.36
C ILE A 63 18.28 -45.19 -19.60
N LYS A 64 17.41 -45.47 -20.59
CA LYS A 64 17.22 -44.61 -21.76
C LYS A 64 15.92 -43.84 -21.60
N ASN A 65 14.97 -43.98 -22.52
CA ASN A 65 13.88 -43.03 -22.67
C ASN A 65 12.53 -43.62 -22.29
N ILE A 66 11.64 -42.77 -21.79
CA ILE A 66 10.21 -43.02 -21.71
C ILE A 66 9.56 -42.31 -22.89
N GLU A 67 8.98 -43.07 -23.80
CA GLU A 67 8.34 -42.55 -25.02
C GLU A 67 6.86 -42.91 -25.00
N LEU A 68 6.00 -41.91 -24.84
CA LEU A 68 4.55 -42.06 -24.87
C LEU A 68 4.03 -41.28 -26.08
N THR A 69 3.61 -41.98 -27.14
CA THR A 69 3.21 -41.33 -28.39
C THR A 69 1.86 -41.78 -28.92
N LYS A 70 1.02 -40.84 -29.38
CA LYS A 70 -0.28 -41.16 -30.01
C LYS A 70 -1.21 -42.05 -29.16
N ASN A 71 -1.21 -41.89 -27.85
CA ASN A 71 -2.12 -42.62 -26.96
C ASN A 71 -3.37 -41.80 -26.62
N GLU A 72 -4.51 -42.48 -26.41
CA GLU A 72 -5.68 -41.89 -25.74
C GLU A 72 -5.78 -42.47 -24.32
N VAL A 73 -5.80 -41.63 -23.28
CA VAL A 73 -5.77 -42.05 -21.87
C VAL A 73 -6.76 -41.24 -21.04
N GLN A 74 -7.34 -41.81 -19.98
CA GLN A 74 -8.16 -41.06 -19.02
C GLN A 74 -7.29 -40.13 -18.16
N HIS A 75 -6.44 -40.71 -17.32
CA HIS A 75 -5.43 -40.02 -16.54
C HIS A 75 -4.04 -40.59 -16.82
N LEU A 76 -3.04 -39.72 -16.79
CA LEU A 76 -1.66 -40.13 -16.95
C LEU A 76 -0.82 -39.54 -15.83
N ASP A 77 -0.28 -40.43 -14.99
CA ASP A 77 0.55 -40.05 -13.85
C ASP A 77 1.96 -40.66 -14.03
N ILE A 78 2.99 -39.81 -14.00
CA ILE A 78 4.41 -40.19 -13.91
C ILE A 78 4.94 -39.67 -12.57
N LEU A 79 5.26 -40.57 -11.65
CA LEU A 79 5.54 -40.24 -10.26
C LEU A 79 6.86 -40.85 -9.82
N ASN A 80 7.73 -40.05 -9.19
CA ASN A 80 8.98 -40.53 -8.62
C ASN A 80 9.80 -41.37 -9.61
N THR A 81 9.83 -40.96 -10.87
CA THR A 81 10.43 -41.73 -11.97
C THR A 81 11.75 -41.09 -12.41
N ALA A 82 12.74 -41.91 -12.76
CA ALA A 82 14.00 -41.48 -13.31
C ALA A 82 14.18 -42.05 -14.73
N SER A 83 14.51 -41.20 -15.69
CA SER A 83 14.86 -41.59 -17.06
C SER A 83 15.97 -40.73 -17.64
N ASN A 84 16.53 -41.09 -18.81
CA ASN A 84 17.29 -40.15 -19.62
C ASN A 84 16.33 -39.09 -20.17
N ASP A 85 15.45 -39.43 -21.12
CA ASP A 85 14.46 -38.49 -21.65
C ASP A 85 13.02 -38.95 -21.43
N ILE A 86 12.10 -38.00 -21.28
CA ILE A 86 10.65 -38.25 -21.31
C ILE A 86 10.04 -37.51 -22.50
N LEU A 87 9.59 -38.27 -23.49
CA LEU A 87 8.89 -37.76 -24.66
C LEU A 87 7.40 -38.08 -24.58
N PHE A 88 6.58 -37.03 -24.57
CA PHE A 88 5.13 -37.09 -24.60
C PHE A 88 4.63 -36.40 -25.89
N GLU A 89 4.33 -37.18 -26.93
CA GLU A 89 4.01 -36.63 -28.25
C GLU A 89 2.66 -37.10 -28.84
N ASN A 90 1.83 -36.16 -29.30
CA ASN A 90 0.56 -36.44 -29.98
C ASN A 90 -0.45 -37.27 -29.15
N ASN A 91 -0.42 -37.19 -27.81
CA ASN A 91 -1.36 -37.93 -26.96
C ASN A 91 -2.63 -37.11 -26.67
N ARG A 92 -3.71 -37.83 -26.38
CA ARG A 92 -4.98 -37.28 -25.91
C ARG A 92 -5.25 -37.75 -24.48
N VAL A 93 -5.18 -36.85 -23.51
CA VAL A 93 -5.46 -37.14 -22.10
C VAL A 93 -6.80 -36.51 -21.72
N LYS A 94 -7.79 -37.30 -21.33
CA LYS A 94 -9.16 -36.82 -21.09
C LYS A 94 -9.30 -35.98 -19.82
N ASN A 95 -8.46 -36.21 -18.82
CA ASN A 95 -8.58 -35.53 -17.53
C ASN A 95 -7.30 -34.80 -17.13
N THR A 96 -6.27 -35.54 -16.74
CA THR A 96 -5.07 -34.96 -16.12
C THR A 96 -3.80 -35.65 -16.58
N LEU A 97 -2.80 -34.85 -16.95
CA LEU A 97 -1.41 -35.26 -17.10
C LEU A 97 -0.63 -34.73 -15.91
N TYR A 98 -0.15 -35.62 -15.04
CA TYR A 98 0.54 -35.28 -13.81
C TYR A 98 1.94 -35.90 -13.79
N ILE A 99 2.98 -35.06 -13.77
CA ILE A 99 4.38 -35.49 -13.66
C ILE A 99 4.90 -34.92 -12.35
N ASN A 100 5.26 -35.78 -11.39
CA ASN A 100 5.73 -35.35 -10.07
C ASN A 100 6.99 -36.11 -9.62
N ASP A 101 7.87 -35.43 -8.90
CA ASP A 101 9.12 -35.98 -8.34
C ASP A 101 9.98 -36.70 -9.39
N THR A 102 9.95 -36.21 -10.63
CA THR A 102 10.56 -36.91 -11.77
C THR A 102 11.93 -36.33 -12.12
N LYS A 103 12.89 -37.21 -12.44
CA LYS A 103 14.25 -36.85 -12.87
C LYS A 103 14.47 -37.27 -14.32
N ALA A 104 14.90 -36.33 -15.15
CA ALA A 104 15.24 -36.56 -16.55
C ALA A 104 16.31 -35.57 -17.02
N ASP A 105 17.00 -35.87 -18.12
CA ASP A 105 17.79 -34.91 -18.88
C ASP A 105 16.84 -33.93 -19.59
N ASP A 106 15.95 -34.45 -20.44
CA ASP A 106 14.90 -33.67 -21.11
C ASP A 106 13.48 -34.17 -20.80
N ILE A 107 12.53 -33.23 -20.69
CA ILE A 107 11.09 -33.53 -20.72
C ILE A 107 10.45 -32.74 -21.86
N ILE A 108 9.85 -33.46 -22.81
CA ILE A 108 9.29 -32.90 -24.03
C ILE A 108 7.80 -33.24 -24.12
N LEU A 109 6.94 -32.24 -23.92
CA LEU A 109 5.50 -32.32 -24.13
C LEU A 109 5.15 -31.65 -25.47
N LYS A 110 4.81 -32.42 -26.50
CA LYS A 110 4.58 -31.91 -27.85
C LYS A 110 3.24 -32.35 -28.44
N ASN A 111 2.46 -31.40 -28.96
CA ASN A 111 1.21 -31.67 -29.69
C ASN A 111 0.17 -32.49 -28.90
N ASN A 112 0.12 -32.37 -27.57
CA ASN A 112 -0.86 -33.12 -26.77
C ASN A 112 -2.15 -32.34 -26.60
N GLU A 113 -3.27 -33.05 -26.55
CA GLU A 113 -4.57 -32.51 -26.16
C GLU A 113 -4.93 -33.03 -24.77
N VAL A 114 -5.01 -32.12 -23.80
CA VAL A 114 -5.50 -32.40 -22.45
C VAL A 114 -6.83 -31.67 -22.29
N ALA A 115 -7.91 -32.37 -22.60
CA ALA A 115 -9.23 -31.78 -22.74
C ALA A 115 -10.25 -32.51 -21.89
N VAL A 116 -10.96 -31.75 -21.05
CA VAL A 116 -12.08 -32.27 -20.24
C VAL A 116 -13.14 -32.85 -21.17
N GLN A 117 -13.37 -34.15 -21.07
CA GLN A 117 -14.58 -34.73 -21.63
C GLN A 117 -15.75 -34.20 -20.80
N VAL A 118 -16.55 -33.29 -21.38
CA VAL A 118 -17.77 -32.76 -20.76
C VAL A 118 -18.76 -33.92 -20.62
N MET A 119 -18.60 -34.75 -19.59
CA MET A 119 -19.69 -35.57 -19.13
C MET A 119 -20.68 -34.61 -18.47
N GLN A 120 -21.81 -34.39 -19.15
CA GLN A 120 -23.02 -33.84 -18.54
C GLN A 120 -23.38 -34.76 -17.36
N THR A 121 -22.84 -34.46 -16.19
CA THR A 121 -23.20 -35.14 -14.95
C THR A 121 -23.91 -34.10 -14.13
N GLU A 122 -25.19 -34.36 -13.88
CA GLU A 122 -26.09 -33.51 -13.12
C GLU A 122 -25.42 -33.03 -11.84
N GLU A 123 -25.47 -31.72 -11.62
CA GLU A 123 -24.97 -31.03 -10.43
C GLU A 123 -25.57 -31.68 -9.17
N THR A 124 -24.83 -32.59 -8.56
CA THR A 124 -25.09 -33.00 -7.18
C THR A 124 -24.25 -32.09 -6.31
N GLU A 125 -24.93 -31.28 -5.50
CA GLU A 125 -24.33 -30.44 -4.46
C GLU A 125 -23.49 -31.33 -3.53
N ILE A 126 -22.17 -31.18 -3.60
CA ILE A 126 -21.21 -31.84 -2.69
C ILE A 126 -20.72 -30.79 -1.70
N THR A 127 -20.89 -31.12 -0.42
CA THR A 127 -20.58 -30.35 0.79
C THR A 127 -19.08 -30.11 1.02
N ASP A 128 -18.76 -28.99 1.68
CA ASP A 128 -17.46 -28.30 1.84
C ASP A 128 -16.33 -29.00 2.63
N GLU A 129 -16.17 -30.33 2.61
CA GLU A 129 -15.11 -31.02 3.40
C GLU A 129 -14.07 -31.86 2.62
N GLU A 130 -14.03 -31.81 1.29
CA GLU A 130 -12.98 -32.50 0.49
C GLU A 130 -12.16 -31.55 -0.40
N ASP A 131 -11.32 -30.71 0.22
CA ASP A 131 -10.40 -29.80 -0.49
C ASP A 131 -9.13 -30.49 -1.06
N ALA A 132 -8.94 -31.79 -0.82
CA ALA A 132 -7.76 -32.55 -1.28
C ALA A 132 -8.02 -33.43 -2.53
N SER A 133 -9.28 -33.68 -2.92
CA SER A 133 -9.63 -34.64 -3.99
C SER A 133 -9.97 -33.99 -5.34
N LYS A 134 -10.19 -32.66 -5.38
CA LYS A 134 -10.29 -31.92 -6.65
C LYS A 134 -8.90 -31.73 -7.25
N ARG A 135 -8.32 -32.80 -7.79
CA ARG A 135 -7.22 -32.69 -8.76
C ARG A 135 -7.69 -31.70 -9.84
N SER A 136 -7.11 -30.50 -9.83
CA SER A 136 -7.33 -29.52 -10.87
C SER A 136 -7.06 -30.20 -12.21
N ARG A 137 -7.92 -29.97 -13.20
CA ARG A 137 -7.81 -30.62 -14.52
C ARG A 137 -6.72 -29.92 -15.34
N GLY A 138 -6.00 -30.66 -16.17
CA GLY A 138 -4.97 -30.11 -17.05
C GLY A 138 -3.60 -30.78 -16.93
N VAL A 139 -2.54 -30.00 -17.14
CA VAL A 139 -1.14 -30.46 -17.17
C VAL A 139 -0.40 -29.92 -15.96
N PHE A 140 0.25 -30.80 -15.21
CA PHE A 140 0.93 -30.45 -13.97
C PHE A 140 2.32 -31.08 -13.95
N LEU A 141 3.33 -30.25 -13.75
CA LEU A 141 4.70 -30.68 -13.51
C LEU A 141 5.11 -30.16 -12.14
N GLU A 142 5.36 -31.07 -11.20
CA GLU A 142 5.66 -30.73 -9.81
C GLU A 142 6.98 -31.38 -9.38
N GLN A 143 7.82 -30.65 -8.64
CA GLN A 143 9.04 -31.19 -8.00
C GLN A 143 9.98 -31.94 -8.97
N CYS A 144 10.00 -31.53 -10.24
CA CYS A 144 10.80 -32.17 -11.28
C CYS A 144 12.23 -31.62 -11.30
N THR A 145 13.21 -32.51 -11.50
CA THR A 145 14.61 -32.13 -11.74
C THR A 145 14.98 -32.51 -13.17
N ILE A 146 15.15 -31.51 -14.02
CA ILE A 146 15.41 -31.65 -15.46
C ILE A 146 16.82 -31.11 -15.71
N GLU A 147 17.77 -31.93 -16.18
CA GLU A 147 19.17 -31.49 -16.29
C GLU A 147 19.36 -30.47 -17.43
N SER A 148 18.67 -30.67 -18.55
CA SER A 148 18.78 -29.86 -19.76
C SER A 148 17.54 -29.02 -20.02
N GLU A 149 16.52 -29.53 -20.71
CA GLU A 149 15.42 -28.71 -21.23
C GLU A 149 14.02 -29.27 -20.93
N LEU A 150 13.16 -28.42 -20.38
CA LEU A 150 11.71 -28.61 -20.35
C LEU A 150 11.09 -27.94 -21.59
N THR A 151 10.69 -28.76 -22.57
CA THR A 151 10.02 -28.28 -23.78
C THR A 151 8.53 -28.57 -23.72
N ILE A 152 7.70 -27.53 -23.77
CA ILE A 152 6.24 -27.64 -23.87
C ILE A 152 5.83 -26.93 -25.15
N LYS A 153 5.48 -27.70 -26.18
CA LYS A 153 5.25 -27.20 -27.54
C LYS A 153 3.90 -27.63 -28.11
N SER A 154 3.11 -26.66 -28.57
CA SER A 154 1.89 -26.90 -29.36
C SER A 154 0.86 -27.78 -28.64
N ASN A 155 0.80 -27.72 -27.30
CA ASN A 155 -0.20 -28.42 -26.51
C ASN A 155 -1.47 -27.59 -26.38
N LYS A 156 -2.61 -28.28 -26.29
CA LYS A 156 -3.92 -27.69 -26.02
C LYS A 156 -4.43 -28.23 -24.69
N THR A 157 -4.51 -27.36 -23.69
CA THR A 157 -4.93 -27.71 -22.33
C THR A 157 -6.16 -26.90 -21.95
N SER A 158 -7.31 -27.53 -21.79
CA SER A 158 -8.60 -26.82 -21.68
C SER A 158 -8.76 -25.98 -20.40
N GLU A 159 -8.01 -26.31 -19.33
CA GLU A 159 -8.13 -25.66 -18.03
C GLU A 159 -6.79 -25.03 -17.60
N SER A 160 -5.88 -25.80 -17.00
CA SER A 160 -4.64 -25.24 -16.46
C SER A 160 -3.39 -26.01 -16.87
N LEU A 161 -2.31 -25.26 -17.11
CA LEU A 161 -0.97 -25.79 -17.23
C LEU A 161 -0.11 -25.19 -16.11
N GLN A 162 0.33 -26.03 -15.17
CA GLN A 162 1.06 -25.60 -13.98
C GLN A 162 2.44 -26.26 -13.91
N ILE A 163 3.46 -25.45 -13.65
CA ILE A 163 4.83 -25.89 -13.41
C ILE A 163 5.23 -25.39 -12.02
N ASN A 164 5.35 -26.29 -11.05
CA ASN A 164 5.60 -25.97 -9.65
C ASN A 164 6.90 -26.64 -9.17
N GLU A 165 7.77 -25.89 -8.48
CA GLU A 165 8.97 -26.44 -7.83
C GLU A 165 9.92 -27.20 -8.77
N THR A 166 9.92 -26.84 -10.05
CA THR A 166 10.75 -27.47 -11.09
C THR A 166 12.11 -26.81 -11.23
N LEU A 167 13.16 -27.63 -11.34
CA LEU A 167 14.52 -27.23 -11.70
C LEU A 167 14.78 -27.64 -13.15
N ALA A 168 15.19 -26.72 -14.02
CA ALA A 168 15.60 -27.01 -15.39
C ALA A 168 16.69 -26.03 -15.88
N ASP A 169 17.62 -26.40 -16.77
CA ASP A 169 18.49 -25.38 -17.39
C ASP A 169 17.63 -24.44 -18.25
N LYS A 170 16.76 -25.00 -19.10
CA LYS A 170 15.93 -24.21 -20.00
C LYS A 170 14.46 -24.61 -19.92
N LEU A 171 13.57 -23.61 -19.89
CA LEU A 171 12.13 -23.78 -20.09
C LEU A 171 11.75 -23.14 -21.43
N SER A 172 11.27 -23.97 -22.37
CA SER A 172 10.77 -23.54 -23.69
C SER A 172 9.28 -23.81 -23.81
N PHE A 173 8.48 -22.76 -23.74
CA PHE A 173 7.03 -22.80 -23.90
C PHE A 173 6.63 -22.19 -25.24
N PHE A 174 6.19 -23.01 -26.20
CA PHE A 174 5.99 -22.58 -27.58
C PHE A 174 4.60 -22.95 -28.11
N ALA A 175 3.85 -21.98 -28.62
CA ALA A 175 2.58 -22.17 -29.34
C ALA A 175 1.53 -23.02 -28.58
N ASN A 176 1.53 -22.99 -27.26
CA ASN A 176 0.51 -23.67 -26.45
C ASN A 176 -0.75 -22.82 -26.30
N LYS A 177 -1.86 -23.49 -26.01
CA LYS A 177 -3.17 -22.92 -25.73
C LYS A 177 -3.66 -23.41 -24.37
N THR A 178 -3.98 -22.49 -23.46
CA THR A 178 -4.50 -22.83 -22.13
C THR A 178 -5.23 -21.67 -21.50
N LYS A 179 -6.24 -21.93 -20.64
CA LYS A 179 -6.86 -20.83 -19.89
C LYS A 179 -5.87 -20.28 -18.87
N LEU A 180 -5.35 -21.12 -17.98
CA LEU A 180 -4.40 -20.69 -16.95
C LEU A 180 -3.01 -21.28 -17.19
N PHE A 181 -2.01 -20.43 -17.47
CA PHE A 181 -0.60 -20.83 -17.44
C PHE A 181 0.08 -20.31 -16.18
N LYS A 182 0.68 -21.21 -15.40
CA LYS A 182 1.25 -20.89 -14.09
C LYS A 182 2.62 -21.51 -13.89
N ILE A 183 3.56 -20.71 -13.40
CA ILE A 183 4.92 -21.14 -13.04
C ILE A 183 5.21 -20.66 -11.62
N ARG A 184 5.56 -21.58 -10.70
CA ARG A 184 5.84 -21.25 -9.29
C ARG A 184 7.07 -21.95 -8.73
N ASN A 185 7.81 -21.24 -7.87
CA ASN A 185 8.90 -21.80 -7.05
C ASN A 185 10.01 -22.52 -7.85
N GLY A 186 10.12 -22.24 -9.16
CA GLY A 186 11.08 -22.91 -10.05
C GLY A 186 12.42 -22.20 -10.13
N ARG A 187 13.45 -22.93 -10.57
CA ARG A 187 14.77 -22.36 -10.91
C ARG A 187 15.15 -22.74 -12.32
N TYR A 188 15.49 -21.73 -13.11
CA TYR A 188 15.83 -21.87 -14.52
C TYR A 188 17.13 -21.14 -14.82
N ARG A 189 17.88 -21.57 -15.83
CA ARG A 189 18.90 -20.71 -16.43
C ARG A 189 18.28 -19.80 -17.48
N LYS A 190 17.37 -20.29 -18.31
CA LYS A 190 16.66 -19.48 -19.30
C LYS A 190 15.18 -19.86 -19.41
N VAL A 191 14.31 -18.88 -19.51
CA VAL A 191 12.87 -19.08 -19.75
C VAL A 191 12.48 -18.40 -21.05
N GLY A 192 11.81 -19.13 -21.94
CA GLY A 192 11.31 -18.60 -23.20
C GLY A 192 9.85 -18.98 -23.43
N ILE A 193 8.99 -17.98 -23.66
CA ILE A 193 7.55 -18.15 -23.93
C ILE A 193 7.26 -17.50 -25.28
N TYR A 194 6.87 -18.29 -26.28
CA TYR A 194 6.82 -17.87 -27.66
C TYR A 194 5.53 -18.28 -28.39
N TYR A 195 4.97 -17.37 -29.18
CA TYR A 195 3.86 -17.65 -30.10
C TYR A 195 2.59 -18.23 -29.44
N CYS A 196 2.35 -17.91 -28.16
CA CYS A 196 1.17 -18.35 -27.45
C CYS A 196 0.02 -17.35 -27.64
N MET A 197 -0.86 -17.65 -28.60
CA MET A 197 -1.94 -16.74 -29.01
C MET A 197 -3.22 -16.87 -28.16
N GLU A 198 -3.32 -17.89 -27.32
CA GLU A 198 -4.52 -18.22 -26.53
C GLU A 198 -4.11 -18.65 -25.11
N ILE A 199 -3.43 -17.75 -24.39
CA ILE A 199 -3.31 -17.84 -22.93
C ILE A 199 -4.36 -16.88 -22.36
N GLU A 200 -5.29 -17.39 -21.53
CA GLU A 200 -6.26 -16.50 -20.87
C GLU A 200 -5.55 -15.71 -19.77
N SER A 201 -5.12 -16.36 -18.70
CA SER A 201 -4.36 -15.75 -17.61
C SER A 201 -2.98 -16.38 -17.45
N PHE A 202 -1.96 -15.55 -17.14
CA PHE A 202 -0.58 -15.96 -16.90
C PHE A 202 -0.12 -15.55 -15.49
N ASN A 203 0.40 -16.50 -14.73
CA ASN A 203 0.90 -16.26 -13.38
C ASN A 203 2.31 -16.84 -13.19
N CYS A 204 3.30 -15.96 -13.05
CA CYS A 204 4.68 -16.33 -12.77
C CYS A 204 5.06 -15.83 -11.38
N ASN A 205 5.34 -16.73 -10.44
CA ASN A 205 5.55 -16.34 -9.04
C ASN A 205 6.76 -17.03 -8.42
N ASN A 206 7.62 -16.27 -7.74
CA ASN A 206 8.72 -16.78 -6.92
C ASN A 206 9.68 -17.70 -7.70
N ILE A 207 10.03 -17.32 -8.94
CA ILE A 207 11.03 -18.04 -9.74
C ILE A 207 12.39 -17.34 -9.70
N THR A 208 13.45 -18.12 -9.87
CA THR A 208 14.81 -17.59 -10.07
C THR A 208 15.30 -17.97 -11.46
N VAL A 209 15.75 -16.99 -12.25
CA VAL A 209 16.28 -17.19 -13.61
C VAL A 209 17.69 -16.61 -13.71
N SER A 210 18.68 -17.45 -14.00
CA SER A 210 20.10 -17.02 -14.00
C SER A 210 20.59 -16.34 -15.29
N LYS A 211 19.77 -16.32 -16.34
CA LYS A 211 19.95 -15.49 -17.53
C LYS A 211 18.65 -14.71 -17.85
N ASP A 212 18.03 -15.02 -18.98
CA ASP A 212 16.96 -14.22 -19.57
C ASP A 212 15.60 -14.87 -19.37
N ILE A 213 14.59 -14.03 -19.20
CA ILE A 213 13.20 -14.37 -19.51
C ILE A 213 12.82 -13.63 -20.79
N THR A 214 12.47 -14.38 -21.84
CA THR A 214 11.99 -13.81 -23.10
C THR A 214 10.54 -14.22 -23.35
N LEU A 215 9.66 -13.24 -23.44
CA LEU A 215 8.26 -13.39 -23.84
C LEU A 215 8.14 -12.79 -25.23
N SER A 216 7.83 -13.59 -26.26
CA SER A 216 7.66 -13.05 -27.61
C SER A 216 6.49 -13.57 -28.43
N ASN A 217 5.78 -12.65 -29.09
CA ASN A 217 4.63 -12.94 -29.96
C ASN A 217 3.49 -13.67 -29.21
N ASN A 218 3.19 -13.26 -27.98
CA ASN A 218 2.11 -13.86 -27.17
C ASN A 218 0.91 -12.93 -27.06
N VAL A 219 -0.27 -13.51 -26.84
CA VAL A 219 -1.51 -12.79 -26.52
C VAL A 219 -2.08 -13.33 -25.21
N PHE A 220 -2.15 -12.45 -24.21
CA PHE A 220 -2.75 -12.72 -22.90
C PHE A 220 -4.13 -12.07 -22.85
N GLN A 221 -5.19 -12.88 -22.75
CA GLN A 221 -6.58 -12.38 -22.86
C GLN A 221 -7.08 -11.71 -21.57
N ASP A 222 -6.55 -12.13 -20.44
CA ASP A 222 -6.92 -11.71 -19.09
C ASP A 222 -5.65 -11.31 -18.31
N ASP A 223 -5.52 -11.67 -17.04
CA ASP A 223 -4.46 -11.18 -16.17
C ASP A 223 -3.08 -11.77 -16.50
N PHE A 224 -2.09 -10.89 -16.60
CA PHE A 224 -0.67 -11.19 -16.60
C PHE A 224 -0.06 -10.72 -15.28
N ASP A 225 0.37 -11.67 -14.46
CA ASP A 225 1.04 -11.43 -13.19
C ASP A 225 2.46 -12.02 -13.19
N MET A 226 3.45 -11.18 -12.91
CA MET A 226 4.81 -11.63 -12.55
C MET A 226 5.19 -11.05 -11.19
N LEU A 227 5.35 -11.94 -10.21
CA LEU A 227 5.47 -11.62 -8.79
C LEU A 227 6.73 -12.25 -8.18
N TYR A 228 7.47 -11.50 -7.38
CA TYR A 228 8.60 -12.02 -6.59
C TYR A 228 9.66 -12.78 -7.41
N CYS A 229 9.84 -12.43 -8.68
CA CYS A 229 10.80 -13.11 -9.56
C CYS A 229 12.20 -12.47 -9.43
N LYS A 230 13.23 -13.31 -9.46
CA LYS A 230 14.64 -12.88 -9.51
C LYS A 230 15.24 -13.26 -10.86
N ILE A 231 15.66 -12.27 -11.65
CA ILE A 231 16.19 -12.42 -13.01
C ILE A 231 17.59 -11.80 -13.03
N GLU A 232 18.61 -12.60 -13.28
CA GLU A 232 20.01 -12.14 -13.23
C GLU A 232 20.44 -11.39 -14.50
N ASN A 233 19.77 -11.60 -15.63
CA ASN A 233 20.00 -10.82 -16.86
C ASN A 233 18.72 -10.09 -17.30
N ASP A 234 18.24 -10.30 -18.53
CA ASP A 234 17.20 -9.47 -19.12
C ASP A 234 15.78 -10.08 -18.99
N LEU A 235 14.79 -9.24 -18.75
CA LEU A 235 13.36 -9.52 -18.92
C LEU A 235 12.87 -8.83 -20.18
N GLU A 236 12.68 -9.60 -21.25
CA GLU A 236 12.33 -9.10 -22.57
C GLU A 236 10.86 -9.42 -22.92
N MET A 237 10.11 -8.38 -23.28
CA MET A 237 8.76 -8.47 -23.80
C MET A 237 8.72 -7.94 -25.23
N ILE A 238 8.60 -8.84 -26.22
CA ILE A 238 8.74 -8.52 -27.64
C ILE A 238 7.47 -8.92 -28.41
N ASN A 239 6.75 -7.99 -29.03
CA ASN A 239 5.53 -8.30 -29.79
C ASN A 239 4.43 -8.98 -28.94
N ASN A 240 4.29 -8.64 -27.65
CA ASN A 240 3.22 -9.20 -26.82
C ASN A 240 1.99 -8.28 -26.81
N GLN A 241 0.82 -8.91 -26.72
CA GLN A 241 -0.46 -8.24 -26.52
C GLN A 241 -1.04 -8.62 -25.15
N PHE A 242 -1.41 -7.61 -24.36
CA PHE A 242 -2.04 -7.78 -23.04
C PHE A 242 -3.44 -7.16 -23.08
N ASN A 243 -4.48 -7.98 -22.88
CA ASN A 243 -5.87 -7.54 -22.92
C ASN A 243 -6.49 -7.34 -21.51
N GLY A 244 -5.91 -7.97 -20.48
CA GLY A 244 -6.30 -7.81 -19.07
C GLY A 244 -5.33 -6.96 -18.25
N TYR A 245 -5.24 -7.20 -16.93
CA TYR A 245 -4.26 -6.51 -16.09
C TYR A 245 -2.85 -6.97 -16.40
N HIS A 246 -1.91 -6.04 -16.45
CA HIS A 246 -0.51 -6.35 -16.65
C HIS A 246 0.28 -5.86 -15.44
N ARG A 247 0.71 -6.81 -14.60
CA ARG A 247 1.30 -6.54 -13.29
C ARG A 247 2.70 -7.13 -13.14
N LEU A 248 3.66 -6.26 -12.89
CA LEU A 248 5.00 -6.61 -12.41
C LEU A 248 5.16 -6.09 -10.97
N ASN A 249 5.22 -6.99 -9.99
CA ASN A 249 5.32 -6.61 -8.58
C ASN A 249 6.42 -7.35 -7.83
N ASN A 250 7.20 -6.62 -7.03
CA ASN A 250 8.26 -7.18 -6.17
C ASN A 250 9.34 -7.99 -6.92
N ASN A 251 9.62 -7.67 -8.19
CA ASN A 251 10.64 -8.37 -8.96
C ASN A 251 12.02 -7.71 -8.83
N THR A 252 13.07 -8.51 -8.97
CA THR A 252 14.45 -8.03 -9.11
C THR A 252 15.01 -8.49 -10.45
N VAL A 253 15.31 -7.54 -11.34
CA VAL A 253 15.94 -7.77 -12.64
C VAL A 253 17.28 -7.04 -12.65
N LEU A 254 18.38 -7.79 -12.62
CA LEU A 254 19.73 -7.22 -12.56
C LEU A 254 20.24 -6.73 -13.93
N GLY A 255 19.68 -7.23 -15.02
CA GLY A 255 19.86 -6.68 -16.36
C GLY A 255 18.76 -5.67 -16.71
N SER A 256 18.15 -5.85 -17.87
CA SER A 256 17.23 -4.89 -18.47
C SER A 256 15.78 -5.39 -18.45
N LEU A 257 14.85 -4.50 -18.13
CA LEU A 257 13.44 -4.65 -18.49
C LEU A 257 13.21 -4.00 -19.86
N LEU A 258 12.95 -4.80 -20.89
CA LEU A 258 12.82 -4.34 -22.27
C LEU A 258 11.41 -4.61 -22.83
N TYR A 259 10.67 -3.55 -23.16
CA TYR A 259 9.44 -3.65 -23.94
C TYR A 259 9.70 -3.22 -25.39
N LYS A 260 9.54 -4.14 -26.33
CA LYS A 260 9.71 -3.91 -27.77
C LYS A 260 8.42 -4.28 -28.49
N THR A 261 7.75 -3.30 -29.10
CA THR A 261 6.52 -3.53 -29.88
C THR A 261 5.43 -4.23 -29.04
N VAL A 262 5.05 -3.65 -27.92
CA VAL A 262 4.04 -4.23 -27.03
C VAL A 262 2.74 -3.45 -27.15
N SER A 263 1.61 -4.14 -27.29
CA SER A 263 0.28 -3.52 -27.23
C SER A 263 -0.43 -3.93 -25.94
N VAL A 264 -0.91 -2.95 -25.18
CA VAL A 264 -1.83 -3.18 -24.06
C VAL A 264 -3.19 -2.67 -24.49
N GLU A 265 -4.10 -3.59 -24.82
CA GLU A 265 -5.44 -3.27 -25.34
C GLU A 265 -6.49 -3.27 -24.24
N GLU A 266 -7.54 -2.47 -24.41
CA GLU A 266 -8.71 -2.51 -23.56
C GLU A 266 -9.62 -3.64 -24.07
N GLY A 267 -9.81 -4.68 -23.25
CA GLY A 267 -10.52 -5.91 -23.63
C GLY A 267 -11.88 -5.63 -24.28
N VAL A 268 -12.08 -6.19 -25.48
CA VAL A 268 -13.35 -6.15 -26.21
C VAL A 268 -14.27 -7.23 -25.65
N LYS A 269 -14.86 -6.97 -24.48
CA LYS A 269 -16.15 -7.50 -23.99
C LYS A 269 -16.29 -7.13 -22.52
N ILE A 270 -17.41 -6.50 -22.20
CA ILE A 270 -17.83 -5.98 -20.89
C ILE A 270 -17.41 -4.51 -20.67
N SER A 271 -18.36 -3.63 -21.03
CA SER A 271 -18.40 -2.25 -20.58
C SER A 271 -18.28 -2.18 -19.05
N THR A 272 -17.13 -1.76 -18.51
CA THR A 272 -16.93 -0.90 -17.30
C THR A 272 -15.63 -1.10 -16.50
N SER A 273 -14.64 -1.91 -16.89
CA SER A 273 -13.38 -2.04 -16.13
C SER A 273 -12.17 -1.37 -16.79
N PHE A 274 -11.57 -0.42 -16.07
CA PHE A 274 -10.32 0.25 -16.41
C PHE A 274 -9.14 -0.74 -16.27
N MET A 275 -8.75 -1.42 -17.35
CA MET A 275 -7.53 -2.24 -17.34
C MET A 275 -6.32 -1.33 -17.13
N ASN A 276 -5.34 -1.75 -16.31
CA ASN A 276 -4.17 -0.96 -15.90
C ASN A 276 -2.86 -1.74 -16.12
N THR A 277 -1.81 -1.04 -16.54
CA THR A 277 -0.43 -1.54 -16.46
C THR A 277 0.18 -1.09 -15.13
N ILE A 278 0.60 -2.03 -14.29
CA ILE A 278 1.06 -1.78 -12.93
C ILE A 278 2.47 -2.36 -12.75
N ILE A 279 3.47 -1.49 -12.63
CA ILE A 279 4.86 -1.85 -12.36
C ILE A 279 5.23 -1.26 -11.00
N TYR A 280 5.27 -2.12 -9.98
CA TYR A 280 5.31 -1.71 -8.58
C TYR A 280 6.39 -2.42 -7.76
N HIS A 281 7.11 -1.70 -6.89
CA HIS A 281 8.09 -2.29 -5.96
C HIS A 281 9.19 -3.15 -6.60
N ASN A 282 9.59 -2.84 -7.84
CA ASN A 282 10.62 -3.61 -8.52
C ASN A 282 12.00 -2.96 -8.40
N LYS A 283 13.03 -3.79 -8.55
CA LYS A 283 14.43 -3.36 -8.71
C LYS A 283 14.90 -3.72 -10.10
N PHE A 284 15.24 -2.71 -10.89
CA PHE A 284 15.76 -2.84 -12.24
C PHE A 284 17.15 -2.21 -12.31
N ASN A 285 18.06 -2.76 -13.11
CA ASN A 285 19.24 -2.01 -13.51
C ASN A 285 18.88 -1.01 -14.63
N PHE A 286 18.28 -1.49 -15.72
CA PHE A 286 17.84 -0.67 -16.84
C PHE A 286 16.38 -0.95 -17.20
N VAL A 287 15.62 0.09 -17.58
CA VAL A 287 14.23 -0.05 -18.06
C VAL A 287 14.09 0.69 -19.38
N SER A 288 13.56 0.02 -20.40
CA SER A 288 13.26 0.64 -21.70
C SER A 288 11.90 0.24 -22.22
N PHE A 289 11.05 1.25 -22.40
CA PHE A 289 9.79 1.14 -23.15
C PHE A 289 10.02 1.70 -24.54
N GLU A 290 10.14 0.83 -25.55
CA GLU A 290 10.38 1.26 -26.93
C GLU A 290 9.05 1.47 -27.65
N ASN A 291 8.81 0.86 -28.82
CA ASN A 291 7.59 1.02 -29.60
C ASN A 291 6.34 0.42 -28.90
N THR A 292 5.97 0.91 -27.73
CA THR A 292 4.91 0.37 -26.87
C THR A 292 3.67 1.24 -26.97
N ARG A 293 2.49 0.63 -27.04
CA ARG A 293 1.20 1.33 -27.04
C ARG A 293 0.45 1.00 -25.76
N PHE A 294 0.26 1.99 -24.91
CA PHE A 294 -0.54 1.87 -23.69
C PHE A 294 -1.92 2.47 -23.97
N LYS A 295 -3.00 1.67 -23.97
CA LYS A 295 -4.38 2.19 -24.01
C LYS A 295 -4.99 2.35 -22.60
N SER A 296 -4.35 1.74 -21.61
CA SER A 296 -4.71 1.71 -20.19
C SER A 296 -4.09 2.85 -19.37
N THR A 297 -4.51 3.00 -18.12
CA THR A 297 -3.72 3.77 -17.13
C THR A 297 -2.39 3.07 -16.91
N PHE A 298 -1.31 3.83 -16.78
CA PHE A 298 0.03 3.32 -16.56
C PHE A 298 0.55 3.76 -15.20
N TYR A 299 0.96 2.79 -14.36
CA TYR A 299 1.54 3.01 -13.04
C TYR A 299 2.97 2.45 -13.02
N PHE A 300 3.93 3.29 -12.69
CA PHE A 300 5.32 2.93 -12.46
C PHE A 300 5.73 3.52 -11.11
N ASP A 301 5.39 2.83 -10.04
CA ASP A 301 5.46 3.39 -8.69
C ASP A 301 6.38 2.56 -7.77
N ASN A 302 7.09 3.24 -6.85
CA ASN A 302 7.94 2.60 -5.85
C ASN A 302 9.07 1.70 -6.42
N ASN A 303 9.57 1.98 -7.62
CA ASN A 303 10.63 1.20 -8.26
C ASN A 303 12.02 1.81 -8.00
N THR A 304 13.05 0.96 -8.03
CA THR A 304 14.46 1.38 -8.08
C THR A 304 15.04 1.05 -9.45
N VAL A 305 15.53 2.04 -10.19
CA VAL A 305 16.19 1.90 -11.50
C VAL A 305 17.63 2.39 -11.39
N GLN A 306 18.60 1.47 -11.35
CA GLN A 306 20.00 1.79 -11.00
C GLN A 306 20.78 2.52 -12.10
N SER A 307 20.42 2.34 -13.37
CA SER A 307 21.12 2.95 -14.52
C SER A 307 20.27 4.01 -15.20
N SER A 308 19.20 3.59 -15.89
CA SER A 308 18.31 4.55 -16.54
C SER A 308 16.94 3.99 -16.88
N LEU A 309 15.94 4.87 -16.77
CA LEU A 309 14.60 4.71 -17.31
C LEU A 309 14.52 5.39 -18.68
N LYS A 310 14.22 4.63 -19.72
CA LYS A 310 14.02 5.12 -21.09
C LYS A 310 12.59 4.85 -21.53
N MET A 311 11.91 5.87 -22.02
CA MET A 311 10.60 5.76 -22.67
C MET A 311 10.68 6.39 -24.06
N GLY A 312 10.33 5.62 -25.08
CA GLY A 312 10.38 6.00 -26.49
C GLY A 312 11.74 5.77 -27.14
N VAL A 313 11.78 5.99 -28.46
CA VAL A 313 12.96 5.75 -29.31
C VAL A 313 13.49 7.09 -29.81
N ARG A 314 14.83 7.25 -29.85
CA ARG A 314 15.49 8.51 -30.24
C ARG A 314 15.46 8.81 -31.74
N ASN A 315 15.22 7.80 -32.59
CA ASN A 315 15.31 7.97 -34.04
C ASN A 315 14.18 8.84 -34.57
N LEU A 316 14.56 9.94 -35.22
CA LEU A 316 13.69 11.01 -35.74
C LEU A 316 13.13 10.72 -37.15
N SER A 317 13.56 9.64 -37.81
CA SER A 317 13.23 9.40 -39.22
C SER A 317 11.81 8.87 -39.44
N ASP A 318 11.20 8.25 -38.43
CA ASP A 318 9.87 7.65 -38.54
C ASP A 318 8.90 8.39 -37.60
N ASN A 319 8.10 9.30 -38.17
CA ASN A 319 7.04 10.05 -37.48
C ASN A 319 5.99 9.14 -36.79
N ASP A 320 5.95 7.84 -37.11
CA ASP A 320 5.02 6.86 -36.54
C ASP A 320 5.49 6.21 -35.22
N THR A 321 6.66 6.57 -34.70
CA THR A 321 7.24 5.91 -33.51
C THR A 321 6.86 6.56 -32.17
N SER A 322 5.93 7.51 -32.16
CA SER A 322 5.52 8.16 -30.91
C SER A 322 4.72 7.22 -30.01
N ILE A 323 5.05 7.17 -28.72
CA ILE A 323 4.22 6.49 -27.71
C ILE A 323 3.11 7.45 -27.30
N SER A 324 1.84 7.03 -27.49
CA SER A 324 0.69 7.79 -27.03
C SER A 324 0.12 7.20 -25.74
N PHE A 325 -0.14 8.06 -24.77
CA PHE A 325 -0.82 7.75 -23.52
C PHE A 325 -2.20 8.42 -23.51
N PRO A 326 -3.27 7.71 -23.91
CA PRO A 326 -4.62 8.24 -23.93
C PRO A 326 -5.19 8.44 -22.52
N LYS A 327 -4.75 7.62 -21.56
CA LYS A 327 -5.14 7.65 -20.14
C LYS A 327 -4.00 8.14 -19.27
N ALA A 328 -4.29 8.37 -17.98
CA ALA A 328 -3.36 8.95 -17.03
C ALA A 328 -2.10 8.08 -16.86
N VAL A 329 -0.99 8.75 -16.56
CA VAL A 329 0.31 8.14 -16.31
C VAL A 329 0.77 8.57 -14.92
N SER A 330 1.08 7.60 -14.06
CA SER A 330 1.60 7.78 -12.71
C SER A 330 2.99 7.18 -12.62
N ILE A 331 3.97 8.00 -12.27
CA ILE A 331 5.34 7.61 -12.00
C ILE A 331 5.68 8.18 -10.63
N THR A 332 5.50 7.43 -9.54
CA THR A 332 5.61 8.00 -8.18
C THR A 332 6.55 7.25 -7.26
N GLU A 333 7.21 7.99 -6.37
CA GLU A 333 8.05 7.42 -5.30
C GLU A 333 9.19 6.51 -5.80
N ASN A 334 9.71 6.76 -7.01
CA ASN A 334 10.79 5.96 -7.58
C ASN A 334 12.17 6.52 -7.20
N LYS A 335 13.18 5.64 -7.18
CA LYS A 335 14.60 6.02 -7.21
C LYS A 335 15.18 5.66 -8.57
N ILE A 336 15.57 6.66 -9.37
CA ILE A 336 15.99 6.47 -10.76
C ILE A 336 17.32 7.17 -10.97
N ALA A 337 18.33 6.49 -11.52
CA ALA A 337 19.61 7.15 -11.77
C ALA A 337 19.52 8.18 -12.90
N ASN A 338 18.99 7.83 -14.07
CA ASN A 338 18.74 8.78 -15.16
C ASN A 338 17.39 8.51 -15.82
N ALA A 339 16.72 9.53 -16.33
CA ALA A 339 15.45 9.37 -17.03
C ALA A 339 15.48 10.05 -18.40
N MET A 340 15.08 9.31 -19.43
CA MET A 340 15.03 9.81 -20.80
C MET A 340 13.69 9.48 -21.44
N PHE A 341 12.95 10.52 -21.83
CA PHE A 341 11.64 10.45 -22.44
C PHE A 341 11.76 11.01 -23.87
N PHE A 342 11.41 10.21 -24.88
CA PHE A 342 11.54 10.56 -26.29
C PHE A 342 10.23 10.34 -27.03
N ASN A 343 9.79 11.30 -27.85
CA ASN A 343 8.64 11.14 -28.75
C ASN A 343 7.38 10.62 -28.02
N LEU A 344 7.00 11.25 -26.89
CA LEU A 344 5.83 10.83 -26.12
C LEU A 344 4.70 11.85 -26.28
N ASN A 345 3.48 11.35 -26.41
CA ASN A 345 2.27 12.16 -26.49
C ASN A 345 1.32 11.81 -25.33
N PHE A 346 1.09 12.75 -24.42
CA PHE A 346 0.22 12.58 -23.26
C PHE A 346 -1.12 13.29 -23.50
N LEU A 347 -2.18 12.52 -23.76
CA LEU A 347 -3.54 13.06 -23.91
C LEU A 347 -4.24 13.27 -22.56
N SER A 348 -3.73 12.62 -21.51
CA SER A 348 -4.16 12.73 -20.12
C SER A 348 -3.04 13.27 -19.24
N PRO A 349 -3.33 13.67 -17.98
CA PRO A 349 -2.29 14.15 -17.07
C PRO A 349 -1.20 13.11 -16.83
N LEU A 350 0.04 13.60 -16.75
CA LEU A 350 1.23 12.85 -16.36
C LEU A 350 1.66 13.33 -14.98
N CYS A 351 1.69 12.40 -14.03
CA CYS A 351 2.08 12.62 -12.64
C CYS A 351 3.44 11.97 -12.39
N LEU A 352 4.44 12.77 -12.05
CA LEU A 352 5.75 12.35 -11.58
C LEU A 352 5.98 12.85 -10.15
N HIS A 353 5.28 12.30 -9.16
CA HIS A 353 5.38 12.77 -7.78
C HIS A 353 6.47 12.07 -6.95
N HIS A 354 7.18 12.84 -6.15
CA HIS A 354 8.11 12.32 -5.12
C HIS A 354 9.19 11.35 -5.66
N ASN A 355 9.61 11.52 -6.91
CA ASN A 355 10.70 10.72 -7.46
C ASN A 355 12.05 11.32 -7.09
N ASN A 356 13.03 10.44 -6.83
CA ASN A 356 14.42 10.80 -6.66
C ASN A 356 15.20 10.40 -7.92
N PHE A 357 15.61 11.40 -8.70
CA PHE A 357 16.48 11.24 -9.85
C PHE A 357 17.92 11.59 -9.46
N ASP A 358 18.81 10.59 -9.36
CA ASP A 358 20.21 10.83 -8.95
C ASP A 358 21.01 11.61 -10.03
N GLY A 359 20.56 11.57 -11.28
CA GLY A 359 21.22 12.14 -12.46
C GLY A 359 20.27 12.95 -13.36
N ASP A 360 20.47 12.88 -14.67
CA ASP A 360 19.81 13.76 -15.63
C ASP A 360 18.38 13.29 -15.97
N ILE A 361 17.48 14.26 -16.20
CA ILE A 361 16.16 14.06 -16.80
C ILE A 361 16.13 14.77 -18.14
N ALA A 362 15.86 14.02 -19.21
CA ALA A 362 15.72 14.57 -20.55
C ALA A 362 14.35 14.21 -21.13
N LEU A 363 13.56 15.22 -21.45
CA LEU A 363 12.31 15.12 -22.20
C LEU A 363 12.54 15.69 -23.59
N ARG A 364 12.42 14.84 -24.62
CA ARG A 364 12.61 15.26 -26.01
C ARG A 364 11.41 14.91 -26.86
N ASN A 365 10.96 15.89 -27.65
CA ASN A 365 9.77 15.77 -28.50
C ASN A 365 8.56 15.26 -27.72
N ILE A 366 8.26 15.93 -26.61
CA ILE A 366 7.10 15.63 -25.79
C ILE A 366 5.98 16.59 -26.16
N SER A 367 4.77 16.06 -26.33
CA SER A 367 3.53 16.81 -26.42
C SER A 367 2.59 16.38 -25.31
N HIS A 368 1.89 17.34 -24.68
CA HIS A 368 0.89 17.03 -23.68
C HIS A 368 -0.24 18.05 -23.69
N LYS A 369 -1.48 17.60 -23.61
CA LYS A 369 -2.65 18.50 -23.66
C LYS A 369 -3.03 19.10 -22.30
N ASN A 370 -2.83 18.31 -21.24
CA ASN A 370 -3.19 18.68 -19.87
C ASN A 370 -1.90 18.98 -19.10
N THR A 371 -1.75 18.42 -17.90
CA THR A 371 -0.67 18.75 -16.99
C THR A 371 0.46 17.71 -17.02
N ILE A 372 1.70 18.17 -16.99
CA ILE A 372 2.85 17.38 -16.52
C ILE A 372 3.24 17.92 -15.14
N ASP A 373 3.21 17.06 -14.13
CA ASP A 373 3.41 17.44 -12.74
C ASP A 373 4.59 16.70 -12.12
N PHE A 374 5.62 17.42 -11.70
CA PHE A 374 6.82 16.89 -11.05
C PHE A 374 6.87 17.18 -9.54
N THR A 375 5.71 17.37 -8.90
CA THR A 375 5.64 17.81 -7.51
C THR A 375 6.47 16.92 -6.57
N GLY A 376 7.32 17.56 -5.76
CA GLY A 376 8.12 16.88 -4.73
C GLY A 376 9.30 16.06 -5.26
N CYS A 377 9.71 16.24 -6.53
CA CYS A 377 10.87 15.53 -7.08
C CYS A 377 12.22 16.10 -6.61
N TYR A 378 13.23 15.23 -6.55
CA TYR A 378 14.64 15.61 -6.49
C TYR A 378 15.33 15.23 -7.79
N VAL A 379 16.15 16.13 -8.33
CA VAL A 379 16.93 15.94 -9.56
C VAL A 379 18.38 16.34 -9.32
N GLY A 380 19.27 15.36 -9.16
CA GLY A 380 20.72 15.60 -8.97
C GLY A 380 21.44 16.05 -10.25
N GLY A 381 20.81 15.90 -11.42
CA GLY A 381 21.37 16.28 -12.71
C GLY A 381 20.73 17.51 -13.36
N THR A 382 20.87 17.55 -14.68
CA THR A 382 20.22 18.52 -15.57
C THR A 382 18.78 18.08 -15.84
N PHE A 383 17.86 19.03 -15.82
CA PHE A 383 16.48 18.84 -16.23
C PHE A 383 16.25 19.57 -17.57
N ALA A 384 16.17 18.82 -18.67
CA ALA A 384 16.07 19.38 -20.01
C ALA A 384 14.77 19.00 -20.72
N PHE A 385 14.07 20.01 -21.27
CA PHE A 385 13.01 19.86 -22.27
C PHE A 385 13.53 20.31 -23.63
N SER A 386 13.41 19.48 -24.66
CA SER A 386 13.94 19.77 -25.99
C SER A 386 13.04 19.20 -27.10
N ASN A 387 12.29 20.06 -27.79
CA ASN A 387 11.51 19.66 -28.96
C ASN A 387 12.24 20.04 -30.27
N THR A 388 12.09 19.23 -31.31
CA THR A 388 12.65 19.52 -32.65
C THR A 388 11.95 20.70 -33.32
N SER A 389 10.65 20.85 -33.07
CA SER A 389 9.81 21.95 -33.51
C SER A 389 8.97 22.47 -32.36
N LYS A 390 8.54 23.72 -32.45
CA LYS A 390 7.63 24.31 -31.44
C LYS A 390 6.27 23.61 -31.53
N SER A 391 5.79 23.07 -30.42
CA SER A 391 4.43 22.53 -30.27
C SER A 391 3.45 23.70 -30.06
N GLU A 392 2.26 23.63 -30.67
CA GLU A 392 1.21 24.66 -30.53
C GLU A 392 0.29 24.41 -29.32
N GLU A 393 0.32 23.21 -28.73
CA GLU A 393 -0.61 22.77 -27.68
C GLU A 393 0.11 22.02 -26.54
N ASP A 394 1.11 22.64 -25.91
CA ASP A 394 1.67 22.12 -24.65
C ASP A 394 0.86 22.67 -23.48
N GLY A 395 0.30 21.80 -22.65
CA GLY A 395 -0.50 22.20 -21.48
C GLY A 395 0.35 22.69 -20.30
N ASP A 396 -0.12 22.47 -19.08
CA ASP A 396 0.51 23.03 -17.87
C ASP A 396 1.74 22.22 -17.43
N LEU A 397 2.79 22.90 -16.97
CA LEU A 397 3.96 22.29 -16.33
C LEU A 397 4.05 22.72 -14.87
N ILE A 398 3.95 21.77 -13.95
CA ILE A 398 4.00 21.99 -12.49
C ILE A 398 5.32 21.45 -11.96
N LEU A 399 6.13 22.33 -11.39
CA LEU A 399 7.39 22.02 -10.73
C LEU A 399 7.35 22.48 -9.26
N ASP A 400 6.30 22.11 -8.52
CA ASP A 400 6.14 22.52 -7.13
C ASP A 400 6.97 21.63 -6.18
N ASN A 401 7.55 22.20 -5.12
CA ASN A 401 8.41 21.51 -4.15
C ASN A 401 9.56 20.69 -4.79
N ILE A 402 10.04 21.08 -5.98
CA ILE A 402 11.12 20.37 -6.67
C ILE A 402 12.50 20.93 -6.26
N PHE A 403 13.51 20.07 -6.25
CA PHE A 403 14.92 20.47 -6.14
C PHE A 403 15.69 20.01 -7.38
N ILE A 404 16.34 20.93 -8.10
CA ILE A 404 17.21 20.62 -9.24
C ILE A 404 18.63 21.14 -8.97
N ASP A 405 19.58 20.22 -8.88
CA ASP A 405 20.96 20.50 -8.44
C ASP A 405 21.83 21.17 -9.52
N LYS A 406 21.62 20.89 -10.81
CA LYS A 406 22.44 21.52 -11.87
C LYS A 406 21.73 22.68 -12.54
N ARG A 407 20.91 22.39 -13.53
CA ARG A 407 20.21 23.40 -14.32
C ARG A 407 18.92 22.86 -14.91
N ILE A 408 17.98 23.76 -15.16
CA ILE A 408 16.83 23.52 -16.00
C ILE A 408 16.95 24.28 -17.33
N SER A 409 16.67 23.61 -18.43
CA SER A 409 16.81 24.16 -19.78
C SER A 409 15.64 23.80 -20.67
N PHE A 410 15.13 24.78 -21.43
CA PHE A 410 14.06 24.60 -22.40
C PHE A 410 14.53 24.94 -23.81
N THR A 411 14.35 24.03 -24.75
CA THR A 411 14.67 24.22 -26.18
C THR A 411 13.44 23.91 -27.00
N ASN A 412 12.85 24.93 -27.65
CA ASN A 412 11.61 24.83 -28.45
C ASN A 412 10.40 24.21 -27.74
N TYR A 413 10.39 24.18 -26.41
CA TYR A 413 9.27 23.77 -25.58
C TYR A 413 8.69 25.00 -24.86
N LEU A 414 7.38 25.16 -24.88
CA LEU A 414 6.70 26.32 -24.29
C LEU A 414 5.36 25.84 -23.67
N PRO A 415 5.32 25.55 -22.36
CA PRO A 415 4.07 25.13 -21.72
C PRO A 415 3.06 26.27 -21.67
N ALA A 416 1.76 25.95 -21.64
CA ALA A 416 0.67 26.92 -21.56
C ALA A 416 0.73 27.73 -20.26
N SER A 417 1.05 27.08 -19.15
CA SER A 417 1.36 27.72 -17.88
C SER A 417 2.46 26.99 -17.13
N PHE A 418 3.08 27.68 -16.17
CA PHE A 418 4.21 27.16 -15.42
C PHE A 418 4.04 27.48 -13.92
N SER A 419 4.21 26.49 -13.03
CA SER A 419 4.25 26.66 -11.57
C SER A 419 5.60 26.26 -10.95
N PHE A 420 6.05 27.03 -9.95
CA PHE A 420 7.33 26.88 -9.23
C PHE A 420 7.16 27.14 -7.72
N ILE A 421 6.11 26.64 -7.09
CA ILE A 421 5.87 26.90 -5.66
C ILE A 421 6.90 26.12 -4.85
N ASN A 422 7.68 26.80 -4.00
CA ASN A 422 8.75 26.21 -3.17
C ASN A 422 9.80 25.40 -3.96
N ALA A 423 10.09 25.82 -5.19
CA ALA A 423 11.08 25.15 -6.03
C ALA A 423 12.49 25.73 -5.84
N THR A 424 13.51 24.87 -5.86
CA THR A 424 14.93 25.28 -5.77
C THR A 424 15.68 24.82 -7.02
N PHE A 425 16.33 25.77 -7.70
CA PHE A 425 17.10 25.52 -8.92
C PHE A 425 18.47 26.20 -8.83
N ASN A 426 19.56 25.48 -9.06
CA ASN A 426 20.91 26.07 -9.11
C ASN A 426 21.23 26.78 -10.44
N GLY A 427 20.44 26.53 -11.49
CA GLY A 427 20.57 27.21 -12.78
C GLY A 427 19.26 27.19 -13.58
N PHE A 428 18.89 28.32 -14.19
CA PHE A 428 17.67 28.47 -14.99
C PHE A 428 18.00 29.12 -16.33
N GLU A 429 17.92 28.36 -17.43
CA GLU A 429 18.12 28.89 -18.78
C GLU A 429 16.77 29.34 -19.36
N ILE A 430 16.52 30.66 -19.35
CA ILE A 430 15.35 31.27 -19.98
C ILE A 430 15.53 31.24 -21.50
N PRO A 431 14.62 30.63 -22.27
CA PRO A 431 14.65 30.72 -23.72
C PRO A 431 14.58 32.18 -24.19
N ALA A 432 15.41 32.57 -25.16
CA ALA A 432 15.48 33.96 -25.64
C ALA A 432 14.14 34.52 -26.17
N ASN A 433 13.20 33.63 -26.51
CA ASN A 433 11.86 33.97 -26.99
C ASN A 433 10.81 34.10 -25.87
N TRP A 434 11.12 33.75 -24.62
CA TRP A 434 10.24 33.99 -23.47
C TRP A 434 10.32 35.47 -23.10
N LYS A 435 9.26 36.23 -23.44
CA LYS A 435 9.10 37.62 -23.02
C LYS A 435 8.18 37.65 -21.81
N MET A 436 8.65 38.17 -20.68
CA MET A 436 7.75 38.52 -19.58
C MET A 436 6.76 39.57 -20.10
N GLN A 437 5.45 39.29 -20.05
CA GLN A 437 4.46 40.33 -20.29
C GLN A 437 4.65 41.41 -19.23
N LYS A 438 4.81 42.68 -19.67
CA LYS A 438 4.85 43.83 -18.77
C LYS A 438 3.59 43.76 -17.89
N LYS A 439 3.76 43.72 -16.57
CA LYS A 439 2.68 43.98 -15.61
C LYS A 439 2.13 45.38 -15.90
N GLU A 440 1.03 45.47 -16.63
CA GLU A 440 0.09 46.55 -16.37
C GLU A 440 -0.44 46.30 -14.97
N LEU A 441 -0.09 47.19 -14.04
CA LEU A 441 -0.73 47.24 -12.74
C LEU A 441 -2.24 47.24 -12.98
N ILE A 442 -2.90 46.16 -12.58
CA ILE A 442 -4.35 46.01 -12.63
C ILE A 442 -4.92 47.24 -11.89
N ASN A 443 -5.38 48.20 -12.67
CA ASN A 443 -5.98 49.42 -12.20
C ASN A 443 -7.43 49.07 -11.88
N ASN A 444 -7.84 49.26 -10.63
CA ASN A 444 -9.09 48.76 -10.04
C ASN A 444 -10.40 49.37 -10.60
N ASN A 445 -10.42 49.90 -11.82
CA ASN A 445 -11.58 50.62 -12.36
C ASN A 445 -11.81 50.32 -13.86
N ALA A 446 -12.53 49.24 -14.21
CA ALA A 446 -13.45 49.12 -15.35
C ALA A 446 -14.11 47.69 -15.37
N PRO A 447 -15.20 47.40 -16.10
CA PRO A 447 -16.54 47.23 -15.52
C PRO A 447 -17.06 45.78 -15.60
N THR A 448 -18.04 45.52 -14.74
CA THR A 448 -19.06 44.45 -14.74
C THR A 448 -18.97 43.34 -15.80
N ARG A 449 -18.67 42.14 -15.28
CA ARG A 449 -18.99 40.81 -15.83
C ARG A 449 -20.35 40.77 -16.53
N ARG A 450 -20.38 40.18 -17.72
CA ARG A 450 -21.59 39.61 -18.34
C ARG A 450 -22.22 38.58 -17.39
N GLU A 451 -23.52 38.71 -17.17
CA GLU A 451 -24.35 37.71 -16.50
C GLU A 451 -24.28 36.38 -17.27
N VAL A 452 -23.86 35.34 -16.56
CA VAL A 452 -24.07 33.95 -16.99
C VAL A 452 -25.39 33.53 -16.40
N GLU A 453 -26.33 33.15 -17.26
CA GLU A 453 -27.66 32.66 -16.88
C GLU A 453 -27.55 31.53 -15.84
N ALA A 454 -28.27 31.71 -14.73
CA ALA A 454 -28.38 30.72 -13.68
C ALA A 454 -29.21 29.52 -14.16
N GLY A 455 -28.54 28.37 -14.34
CA GLY A 455 -29.22 27.09 -14.45
C GLY A 455 -30.05 26.76 -13.20
N PRO A 456 -31.06 25.88 -13.30
CA PRO A 456 -32.01 25.62 -12.23
C PRO A 456 -31.32 25.01 -10.99
N PRO A 457 -31.86 25.25 -9.78
CA PRO A 457 -31.22 24.86 -8.53
C PRO A 457 -31.14 23.33 -8.43
N PRO A 458 -30.00 22.77 -7.97
CA PRO A 458 -29.86 21.33 -7.83
C PRO A 458 -30.83 20.82 -6.76
N GLY A 459 -31.65 19.84 -7.13
CA GLY A 459 -32.60 19.17 -6.23
C GLY A 459 -31.91 18.56 -5.00
N LYS A 460 -32.62 18.59 -3.87
CA LYS A 460 -32.22 18.19 -2.51
C LYS A 460 -31.65 16.75 -2.35
N ARG A 461 -31.48 15.95 -3.40
CA ARG A 461 -30.93 14.58 -3.33
C ARG A 461 -29.40 14.48 -3.49
N ASN A 462 -28.69 15.54 -3.90
CA ASN A 462 -27.23 15.50 -4.13
C ASN A 462 -26.37 16.11 -3.01
N PHE A 463 -26.96 16.51 -1.89
CA PHE A 463 -26.19 17.10 -0.76
C PHE A 463 -25.45 16.05 0.07
N MET A 464 -25.89 14.79 0.06
CA MET A 464 -25.15 13.70 0.70
C MET A 464 -23.92 13.34 -0.13
N LYS A 465 -24.03 13.06 -1.44
CA LYS A 465 -22.91 12.56 -2.24
C LYS A 465 -21.66 13.47 -2.25
N LYS A 466 -21.84 14.80 -2.37
CA LYS A 466 -20.72 15.78 -2.33
C LYS A 466 -20.06 15.95 -0.96
N ARG A 467 -20.75 15.61 0.13
CA ARG A 467 -20.18 15.66 1.48
C ARG A 467 -19.32 14.43 1.77
N TRP A 468 -19.54 13.33 1.05
CA TRP A 468 -18.81 12.07 1.22
C TRP A 468 -17.44 12.09 0.54
N ASP A 469 -17.32 12.74 -0.63
CA ASP A 469 -16.05 12.87 -1.36
C ASP A 469 -15.04 13.82 -0.67
N TYR A 470 -15.50 14.72 0.21
CA TYR A 470 -14.65 15.65 0.93
C TYR A 470 -13.98 15.03 2.17
N PHE A 471 -14.53 13.95 2.74
CA PHE A 471 -14.03 13.32 3.98
C PHE A 471 -13.21 12.05 3.76
N ALA A 472 -13.15 11.52 2.55
CA ALA A 472 -12.28 10.38 2.21
C ALA A 472 -10.77 10.76 2.17
N LYS A 473 -10.45 12.05 2.06
CA LYS A 473 -9.06 12.54 1.93
C LYS A 473 -8.22 12.46 3.22
N ASP A 474 -8.83 12.50 4.41
CA ASP A 474 -8.07 12.52 5.67
C ASP A 474 -7.62 11.14 6.17
N LYS A 475 -8.17 10.04 5.62
CA LYS A 475 -7.83 8.67 6.05
C LYS A 475 -6.58 8.09 5.38
N VAL A 476 -6.20 8.61 4.21
CA VAL A 476 -5.10 8.08 3.40
C VAL A 476 -3.72 8.45 3.98
N VAL A 477 -3.65 9.50 4.79
CA VAL A 477 -2.39 10.10 5.27
C VAL A 477 -1.63 9.24 6.30
N TYR A 478 -2.30 8.29 6.97
CA TYR A 478 -1.65 7.44 7.99
C TYR A 478 -1.22 6.07 7.46
N VAL A 479 -1.84 5.57 6.39
CA VAL A 479 -1.58 4.24 5.79
C VAL A 479 -0.25 4.20 5.02
N LEU A 480 0.18 5.33 4.48
CA LEU A 480 1.42 5.44 3.68
C LEU A 480 2.72 5.28 4.49
N LYS A 481 2.66 5.34 5.82
CA LYS A 481 3.85 5.63 6.65
C LYS A 481 4.45 4.46 7.43
N GLU A 482 3.82 3.28 7.43
CA GLU A 482 4.39 2.08 8.06
C GLU A 482 5.24 1.23 7.10
N ASN A 483 4.94 1.23 5.79
CA ASN A 483 5.71 0.47 4.80
C ASN A 483 7.14 1.00 4.60
N ILE A 484 7.38 2.28 4.88
CA ILE A 484 8.68 2.95 4.70
C ILE A 484 9.70 2.52 5.79
N LEU A 485 9.25 1.93 6.91
CA LEU A 485 10.06 1.75 8.12
C LEU A 485 10.61 0.34 8.38
N GLN A 486 10.17 -0.68 7.65
CA GLN A 486 10.42 -2.07 8.04
C GLN A 486 11.66 -2.70 7.41
N LYS A 487 12.86 -2.21 7.77
CA LYS A 487 14.13 -2.92 7.51
C LYS A 487 14.44 -4.05 8.53
N GLY A 488 13.45 -4.75 9.09
CA GLY A 488 13.68 -5.69 10.20
C GLY A 488 12.85 -6.97 10.16
N LYS A 489 13.51 -8.08 9.77
CA LYS A 489 13.42 -9.52 10.16
C LYS A 489 12.17 -10.19 10.80
N ASN A 490 11.06 -9.53 11.08
CA ASN A 490 9.85 -10.20 11.58
C ASN A 490 8.88 -10.44 10.41
N GLU A 491 8.25 -11.62 10.35
CA GLU A 491 7.30 -11.98 9.31
C GLU A 491 6.02 -11.13 9.41
N ASP A 492 5.40 -10.78 8.28
CA ASP A 492 4.23 -9.88 8.20
C ASP A 492 3.03 -10.31 9.06
N ALA A 493 2.93 -11.61 9.36
CA ALA A 493 1.88 -12.20 10.20
C ALA A 493 2.09 -11.98 11.70
N ASP A 494 3.32 -11.66 12.13
CA ASP A 494 3.65 -11.41 13.53
C ASP A 494 3.37 -9.97 13.96
N LEU A 495 3.06 -9.08 12.99
CA LEU A 495 2.74 -7.69 13.25
C LEU A 495 1.22 -7.48 13.42
N PRO A 496 0.77 -7.07 14.61
CA PRO A 496 -0.65 -7.07 14.94
C PRO A 496 -1.54 -6.14 14.11
N TYR A 497 -0.98 -5.06 13.57
CA TYR A 497 -1.73 -4.15 12.70
C TYR A 497 -2.06 -4.79 11.36
N ASN A 498 -1.17 -5.60 10.78
CA ASN A 498 -1.38 -6.24 9.49
C ASN A 498 -2.42 -7.38 9.55
N LEU A 499 -2.45 -8.15 10.64
CA LEU A 499 -3.48 -9.17 10.88
C LEU A 499 -4.88 -8.54 11.07
N ILE A 500 -4.94 -7.39 11.75
CA ILE A 500 -6.20 -6.68 11.96
C ILE A 500 -6.61 -5.94 10.70
N LYS A 501 -5.66 -5.38 9.95
CA LYS A 501 -5.87 -4.79 8.63
C LYS A 501 -6.40 -5.82 7.64
N SER A 502 -5.85 -7.04 7.62
CA SER A 502 -6.35 -8.11 6.75
C SER A 502 -7.81 -8.47 7.08
N HIS A 503 -8.21 -8.46 8.35
CA HIS A 503 -9.60 -8.66 8.76
C HIS A 503 -10.50 -7.41 8.55
N TYR A 504 -9.97 -6.20 8.70
CA TYR A 504 -10.71 -4.94 8.63
C TYR A 504 -10.90 -4.46 7.18
N GLU A 505 -9.97 -4.77 6.28
CA GLU A 505 -10.03 -4.46 4.84
C GLU A 505 -10.78 -5.53 4.04
N SER A 506 -10.75 -6.80 4.45
CA SER A 506 -11.54 -7.86 3.80
C SER A 506 -13.03 -7.80 4.14
N ASP A 507 -13.39 -7.29 5.32
CA ASP A 507 -14.76 -7.29 5.82
C ASP A 507 -15.38 -5.89 5.76
N SER A 508 -16.17 -5.65 4.69
CA SER A 508 -16.88 -4.39 4.43
C SER A 508 -17.73 -3.89 5.61
N TYR A 509 -18.06 -4.76 6.56
CA TYR A 509 -18.92 -4.47 7.70
C TYR A 509 -18.23 -3.63 8.80
N PHE A 510 -16.93 -3.81 9.08
CA PHE A 510 -16.21 -3.09 10.14
C PHE A 510 -15.78 -1.68 9.73
N ASN A 511 -15.53 -1.45 8.43
CA ASN A 511 -15.15 -0.15 7.87
C ASN A 511 -16.19 0.97 8.12
N MET A 512 -17.44 0.60 8.41
CA MET A 512 -18.52 1.53 8.69
C MET A 512 -18.54 2.06 10.13
N ILE A 513 -17.84 1.42 11.10
CA ILE A 513 -17.90 1.78 12.53
C ILE A 513 -17.57 3.28 12.78
N PRO A 514 -16.47 3.86 12.24
CA PRO A 514 -16.17 5.28 12.47
C PRO A 514 -17.19 6.25 11.89
N MET A 515 -17.76 5.88 10.75
CA MET A 515 -18.76 6.69 10.07
C MET A 515 -20.09 6.67 10.84
N MET A 516 -20.54 5.48 11.25
CA MET A 516 -21.75 5.29 12.04
C MET A 516 -21.65 6.03 13.38
N TRP A 517 -20.49 5.92 14.05
CA TRP A 517 -20.27 6.64 15.30
C TRP A 517 -20.32 8.16 15.13
N LYS A 518 -19.70 8.70 14.07
CA LYS A 518 -19.75 10.15 13.78
C LYS A 518 -21.18 10.63 13.49
N PHE A 519 -21.99 9.81 12.83
CA PHE A 519 -23.41 10.11 12.62
C PHE A 519 -24.18 10.11 13.94
N LEU A 520 -24.00 9.06 14.75
CA LEU A 520 -24.59 8.96 16.09
C LEU A 520 -24.14 10.11 17.01
N GLN A 521 -22.89 10.56 16.91
CA GLN A 521 -22.38 11.74 17.60
C GLN A 521 -23.16 13.01 17.24
N ALA A 522 -23.41 13.22 15.94
CA ALA A 522 -24.14 14.37 15.45
C ALA A 522 -25.62 14.35 15.87
N ASP A 523 -26.24 13.17 15.86
CA ASP A 523 -27.68 13.04 16.12
C ASP A 523 -28.02 12.97 17.62
N ILE A 524 -27.26 12.17 18.39
CA ILE A 524 -27.52 11.91 19.82
C ILE A 524 -26.89 12.97 20.73
N PHE A 525 -25.73 13.51 20.36
CA PHE A 525 -24.93 14.34 21.27
C PHE A 525 -24.87 15.84 20.91
N SER A 526 -25.63 16.28 19.89
CA SER A 526 -25.80 17.70 19.56
C SER A 526 -26.58 18.45 20.66
N LYS A 527 -26.26 19.74 20.86
CA LYS A 527 -26.67 20.53 22.06
C LYS A 527 -28.18 20.67 22.26
N GLU A 528 -28.99 20.59 21.20
CA GLU A 528 -30.45 20.79 21.27
C GLU A 528 -31.24 19.48 21.47
N LYS A 529 -30.78 18.35 20.91
CA LYS A 529 -31.45 17.03 21.02
C LYS A 529 -31.00 16.18 22.21
N LYS A 530 -29.97 16.63 22.95
CA LYS A 530 -29.21 15.86 23.95
C LYS A 530 -30.03 15.30 25.13
N LYS A 531 -31.20 15.87 25.43
CA LYS A 531 -31.98 15.49 26.62
C LYS A 531 -33.09 14.50 26.31
N GLU A 532 -33.79 14.64 25.20
CA GLU A 532 -35.03 13.90 24.96
C GLU A 532 -34.78 12.44 24.57
N ILE A 533 -33.86 12.21 23.61
CA ILE A 533 -33.54 10.86 23.11
C ILE A 533 -32.78 10.03 24.16
N LEU A 534 -31.81 10.64 24.87
CA LEU A 534 -31.01 9.93 25.88
C LEU A 534 -31.76 9.64 27.18
N ILE A 535 -32.82 10.39 27.49
CA ILE A 535 -33.71 10.11 28.64
C ILE A 535 -34.67 8.96 28.32
N ASN A 536 -35.12 8.85 27.07
CA ASN A 536 -36.07 7.82 26.64
C ASN A 536 -35.41 6.45 26.37
N ILE A 537 -34.08 6.39 26.27
CA ILE A 537 -33.35 5.14 26.04
C ILE A 537 -32.81 4.58 27.36
N LYS A 538 -33.24 3.37 27.72
CA LYS A 538 -32.73 2.62 28.88
C LYS A 538 -31.22 2.36 28.72
N GLY A 539 -30.40 2.98 29.58
CA GLY A 539 -28.93 2.94 29.50
C GLY A 539 -28.28 4.18 28.87
N GLY A 540 -29.04 5.21 28.51
CA GLY A 540 -28.52 6.44 27.89
C GLY A 540 -27.51 7.22 28.77
N LYS A 541 -27.63 7.15 30.10
CA LYS A 541 -26.64 7.74 31.03
C LYS A 541 -25.29 7.02 30.96
N ASP A 542 -25.31 5.70 30.86
CA ASP A 542 -24.09 4.88 30.75
C ASP A 542 -23.42 5.11 29.40
N LEU A 543 -24.20 5.28 28.32
CA LEU A 543 -23.69 5.64 27.00
C LEU A 543 -22.98 7.01 27.01
N LEU A 544 -23.53 7.98 27.75
CA LEU A 544 -22.91 9.29 27.91
C LEU A 544 -21.56 9.21 28.64
N HIS A 545 -21.48 8.33 29.64
CA HIS A 545 -20.27 8.07 30.42
C HIS A 545 -19.22 7.31 29.59
N ALA A 546 -19.65 6.33 28.80
CA ALA A 546 -18.80 5.53 27.92
C ALA A 546 -18.35 6.30 26.64
N LYS A 547 -19.04 7.39 26.26
CA LYS A 547 -18.78 8.17 25.04
C LYS A 547 -17.32 8.49 24.84
N TYR A 548 -16.64 8.99 25.87
CA TYR A 548 -15.23 9.36 25.76
C TYR A 548 -14.37 8.15 25.34
N PHE A 549 -14.61 6.99 25.93
CA PHE A 549 -13.84 5.79 25.64
C PHE A 549 -14.17 5.22 24.26
N ILE A 550 -15.45 5.24 23.86
CA ILE A 550 -15.86 4.84 22.51
C ILE A 550 -15.25 5.80 21.47
N ASP A 551 -15.23 7.11 21.72
CA ASP A 551 -14.56 8.11 20.87
C ASP A 551 -13.07 7.77 20.71
N GLN A 552 -12.40 7.39 21.81
CA GLN A 552 -11.00 7.00 21.78
C GLN A 552 -10.80 5.67 21.03
N CYS A 553 -11.68 4.68 21.19
CA CYS A 553 -11.62 3.43 20.41
C CYS A 553 -11.79 3.72 18.92
N VAL A 554 -12.86 4.42 18.55
CA VAL A 554 -13.25 4.61 17.16
C VAL A 554 -12.30 5.55 16.41
N ASN A 555 -11.95 6.69 16.99
CA ASN A 555 -11.08 7.68 16.32
C ASN A 555 -9.63 7.24 16.24
N LYS A 556 -9.21 6.33 17.13
CA LYS A 556 -7.84 5.80 17.17
C LYS A 556 -7.80 4.34 16.77
N THR A 557 -8.75 3.90 15.92
CA THR A 557 -8.76 2.56 15.30
C THR A 557 -8.49 1.42 16.29
N PHE A 558 -9.12 1.49 17.47
CA PHE A 558 -9.01 0.55 18.58
C PHE A 558 -7.60 0.36 19.18
N TYR A 559 -6.65 1.23 18.82
CA TYR A 559 -5.30 1.29 19.41
C TYR A 559 -5.36 1.27 20.95
N PRO A 560 -6.18 2.08 21.64
CA PRO A 560 -6.17 2.09 23.10
C PRO A 560 -6.63 0.79 23.76
N VAL A 561 -7.52 0.05 23.08
CA VAL A 561 -7.98 -1.29 23.49
C VAL A 561 -6.85 -2.29 23.31
N TYR A 562 -6.25 -2.30 22.13
CA TYR A 562 -5.16 -3.21 21.77
C TYR A 562 -3.92 -3.07 22.67
N TYR A 563 -3.56 -1.86 23.10
CA TYR A 563 -2.37 -1.66 23.96
C TYR A 563 -2.68 -1.64 25.47
N GLY A 564 -3.96 -1.80 25.82
CA GLY A 564 -4.39 -2.01 27.21
C GLY A 564 -4.25 -0.72 28.01
N PHE A 565 -4.52 0.40 27.34
CA PHE A 565 -4.52 1.72 27.94
C PHE A 565 -5.83 2.01 28.69
N PHE A 566 -6.86 1.20 28.45
CA PHE A 566 -8.04 1.15 29.30
C PHE A 566 -7.89 0.08 30.37
N GLY A 567 -8.32 0.40 31.59
CA GLY A 567 -8.40 -0.59 32.65
C GLY A 567 -9.40 -1.69 32.29
N LYS A 568 -9.20 -2.89 32.84
CA LYS A 568 -10.07 -4.06 32.60
C LYS A 568 -11.54 -3.74 32.91
N GLU A 569 -11.80 -3.00 33.99
CA GLU A 569 -13.13 -2.52 34.38
C GLU A 569 -13.81 -1.64 33.32
N ILE A 570 -13.05 -0.77 32.66
CA ILE A 570 -13.56 0.12 31.60
C ILE A 570 -13.90 -0.70 30.36
N MET A 571 -13.06 -1.69 30.04
CA MET A 571 -13.26 -2.59 28.92
C MET A 571 -14.48 -3.48 29.10
N GLU A 572 -14.64 -4.07 30.29
CA GLU A 572 -15.82 -4.85 30.66
C GLU A 572 -17.08 -3.98 30.61
N HIS A 573 -17.03 -2.75 31.14
CA HIS A 573 -18.15 -1.82 31.08
C HIS A 573 -18.57 -1.47 29.64
N ILE A 574 -17.60 -1.19 28.76
CA ILE A 574 -17.85 -0.90 27.35
C ILE A 574 -18.41 -2.12 26.61
N ALA A 575 -17.89 -3.32 26.88
CA ALA A 575 -18.37 -4.55 26.25
C ALA A 575 -19.81 -4.89 26.68
N LEU A 576 -20.13 -4.70 27.96
CA LEU A 576 -21.45 -4.93 28.53
C LEU A 576 -22.46 -3.91 27.98
N LEU A 577 -22.03 -2.66 27.84
CA LEU A 577 -22.81 -1.59 27.20
C LEU A 577 -23.06 -1.88 25.71
N ALA A 578 -22.04 -2.32 24.98
CA ALA A 578 -22.18 -2.69 23.58
C ALA A 578 -23.15 -3.86 23.37
N LYS A 579 -23.11 -4.87 24.25
CA LYS A 579 -24.08 -5.96 24.22
C LYS A 579 -25.51 -5.47 24.49
N HIS A 580 -25.69 -4.64 25.52
CA HIS A 580 -27.00 -4.07 25.89
C HIS A 580 -27.63 -3.27 24.73
N PHE A 581 -26.86 -2.39 24.08
CA PHE A 581 -27.38 -1.59 22.97
C PHE A 581 -27.54 -2.37 21.66
N ALA A 582 -26.81 -3.48 21.47
CA ALA A 582 -27.02 -4.38 20.34
C ALA A 582 -28.35 -5.17 20.43
N GLU A 583 -28.92 -5.29 21.63
CA GLU A 583 -30.14 -6.07 21.90
C GLU A 583 -31.36 -5.19 22.21
N ILE A 584 -31.24 -3.86 22.08
CA ILE A 584 -32.31 -2.94 22.49
C ILE A 584 -33.57 -3.07 21.61
N GLU A 585 -34.72 -3.22 22.26
CA GLU A 585 -36.05 -3.20 21.64
C GLU A 585 -36.66 -1.78 21.75
N HIS A 586 -37.44 -1.37 20.74
CA HIS A 586 -38.02 -0.03 20.68
C HIS A 586 -39.51 -0.07 21.08
N THR A 587 -39.92 0.84 21.97
CA THR A 587 -41.32 1.04 22.38
C THR A 587 -41.84 2.45 22.03
N SER A 588 -41.08 3.23 21.27
CA SER A 588 -41.40 4.62 20.91
C SER A 588 -42.16 4.68 19.57
N GLU A 589 -43.20 5.51 19.50
CA GLU A 589 -43.97 5.77 18.27
C GLU A 589 -43.33 6.84 17.37
N GLU A 590 -42.26 7.50 17.81
CA GLU A 590 -41.60 8.56 17.03
C GLU A 590 -40.57 8.02 16.03
N GLU A 591 -40.82 8.27 14.74
CA GLU A 591 -40.01 7.78 13.61
C GLU A 591 -38.51 8.14 13.73
N GLN A 592 -38.18 9.35 14.19
CA GLN A 592 -36.78 9.78 14.37
C GLN A 592 -36.06 8.99 15.49
N VAL A 593 -36.79 8.63 16.55
CA VAL A 593 -36.26 7.84 17.66
C VAL A 593 -36.02 6.40 17.20
N ILE A 594 -36.93 5.83 16.41
CA ILE A 594 -36.80 4.49 15.82
C ILE A 594 -35.57 4.39 14.91
N VAL A 595 -35.34 5.37 14.03
CA VAL A 595 -34.17 5.41 13.15
C VAL A 595 -32.87 5.51 13.95
N THR A 596 -32.84 6.36 14.98
CA THR A 596 -31.67 6.55 15.85
C THR A 596 -31.34 5.28 16.64
N ILE A 597 -32.35 4.59 17.19
CA ILE A 597 -32.20 3.33 17.92
C ILE A 597 -31.71 2.22 16.98
N SER A 598 -32.23 2.17 15.75
CA SER A 598 -31.79 1.20 14.74
C SER A 598 -30.30 1.38 14.40
N LEU A 599 -29.86 2.62 14.23
CA LEU A 599 -28.44 2.93 13.98
C LEU A 599 -27.54 2.62 15.19
N LEU A 600 -28.00 2.89 16.41
CA LEU A 600 -27.30 2.49 17.64
C LEU A 600 -27.11 0.98 17.71
N LYS A 601 -28.17 0.21 17.41
CA LYS A 601 -28.15 -1.26 17.43
C LYS A 601 -27.12 -1.81 16.46
N VAL A 602 -27.17 -1.38 15.20
CA VAL A 602 -26.21 -1.82 14.17
C VAL A 602 -24.78 -1.39 14.50
N PHE A 603 -24.59 -0.20 15.07
CA PHE A 603 -23.27 0.25 15.50
C PHE A 603 -22.71 -0.65 16.60
N PHE A 604 -23.49 -0.90 17.65
CA PHE A 604 -23.04 -1.64 18.82
C PHE A 604 -22.90 -3.14 18.59
N GLU A 605 -23.69 -3.74 17.70
CA GLU A 605 -23.49 -5.11 17.26
C GLU A 605 -22.10 -5.28 16.61
N ARG A 606 -21.75 -4.36 15.70
CA ARG A 606 -20.46 -4.37 15.00
C ARG A 606 -19.30 -4.01 15.93
N PHE A 607 -19.49 -3.00 16.77
CA PHE A 607 -18.51 -2.57 17.75
C PHE A 607 -18.21 -3.69 18.77
N SER A 608 -19.22 -4.43 19.22
CA SER A 608 -19.06 -5.58 20.12
C SER A 608 -18.28 -6.74 19.46
N LYS A 609 -18.59 -7.08 18.20
CA LYS A 609 -17.84 -8.09 17.44
C LYS A 609 -16.37 -7.70 17.28
N ALA A 610 -16.09 -6.43 16.96
CA ALA A 610 -14.73 -5.92 16.87
C ALA A 610 -13.99 -6.09 18.21
N MET A 611 -14.61 -5.64 19.31
CA MET A 611 -14.02 -5.73 20.65
C MET A 611 -13.67 -7.17 21.08
N LYS A 612 -14.53 -8.16 20.77
CA LYS A 612 -14.25 -9.58 21.03
C LYS A 612 -13.07 -10.12 20.23
N LEU A 613 -12.92 -9.70 18.97
CA LEU A 613 -11.76 -10.06 18.15
C LEU A 613 -10.45 -9.52 18.75
N PHE A 614 -10.47 -8.28 19.26
CA PHE A 614 -9.33 -7.68 19.97
C PHE A 614 -8.99 -8.40 21.27
N GLU A 615 -10.00 -8.83 22.03
CA GLU A 615 -9.85 -9.55 23.30
C GLU A 615 -9.26 -10.96 23.10
N ASN A 616 -9.62 -11.63 22.01
CA ASN A 616 -9.13 -12.97 21.67
C ASN A 616 -7.71 -13.00 21.08
N HIS A 617 -7.12 -11.84 20.77
CA HIS A 617 -5.77 -11.76 20.17
C HIS A 617 -4.66 -12.09 21.19
N ILE A 618 -3.55 -12.66 20.70
CA ILE A 618 -2.40 -13.25 21.43
C ILE A 618 -1.80 -12.37 22.56
N ILE A 619 -2.03 -11.04 22.57
CA ILE A 619 -1.54 -10.14 23.62
C ILE A 619 -2.48 -10.12 24.86
N TYR A 620 -3.76 -10.47 24.71
CA TYR A 620 -4.76 -10.51 25.78
C TYR A 620 -5.21 -11.90 26.20
N GLY A 621 -5.02 -12.92 25.35
CA GLY A 621 -5.33 -14.30 25.70
C GLY A 621 -4.76 -14.69 27.06
N GLU A 622 -5.62 -15.12 27.98
CA GLU A 622 -5.25 -15.57 29.33
C GLU A 622 -4.51 -16.92 29.34
N SER A 623 -4.24 -17.52 28.17
CA SER A 623 -3.50 -18.76 28.03
C SER A 623 -1.98 -18.56 28.24
N GLY A 624 -1.55 -18.70 29.50
CA GLY A 624 -0.27 -19.32 29.90
C GLY A 624 1.02 -18.49 29.74
N ASP A 625 1.68 -18.23 30.88
CA ASP A 625 3.12 -17.92 31.06
C ASP A 625 3.77 -16.61 30.58
N LYS A 626 3.09 -15.73 29.83
CA LYS A 626 3.78 -14.58 29.18
C LYS A 626 3.70 -13.22 29.88
N LYS A 627 3.77 -13.14 31.21
CA LYS A 627 3.84 -11.84 31.92
C LYS A 627 5.16 -11.08 31.70
N LYS A 628 6.28 -11.78 31.46
CA LYS A 628 7.58 -11.16 31.13
C LYS A 628 7.60 -10.56 29.71
N ASP A 629 6.85 -11.15 28.78
CA ASP A 629 6.77 -10.71 27.38
C ASP A 629 6.02 -9.38 27.22
N LYS A 630 4.96 -9.13 27.99
CA LYS A 630 4.16 -7.89 27.84
C LYS A 630 4.98 -6.60 28.00
N ARG A 631 6.04 -6.59 28.81
CA ARG A 631 6.93 -5.41 28.96
C ARG A 631 7.91 -5.25 27.80
N ILE A 632 8.38 -6.37 27.23
CA ILE A 632 9.31 -6.41 26.10
C ILE A 632 8.57 -5.91 24.86
N TYR A 633 7.40 -6.47 24.56
CA TYR A 633 6.54 -6.01 23.48
C TYR A 633 6.17 -4.53 23.62
N LYS A 634 5.76 -4.07 24.81
CA LYS A 634 5.47 -2.63 25.05
C LYS A 634 6.68 -1.70 24.82
N ARG A 635 7.90 -2.18 25.05
CA ARG A 635 9.14 -1.43 24.78
C ARG A 635 9.45 -1.39 23.29
N GLU A 636 9.28 -2.51 22.59
CA GLU A 636 9.45 -2.59 21.13
C GLU A 636 8.41 -1.74 20.38
N ILE A 637 7.18 -1.70 20.87
CA ILE A 637 6.12 -0.83 20.34
C ILE A 637 6.48 0.65 20.51
N ASN A 638 6.99 1.05 21.68
CA ASN A 638 7.44 2.44 21.89
C ASN A 638 8.60 2.81 20.97
N LYS A 639 9.50 1.86 20.70
CA LYS A 639 10.61 2.04 19.77
C LYS A 639 10.11 2.18 18.33
N SER A 640 9.12 1.37 17.95
CA SER A 640 8.44 1.48 16.66
C SER A 640 7.71 2.82 16.50
N LEU A 641 6.97 3.30 17.50
CA LEU A 641 6.35 4.64 17.46
C LEU A 641 7.37 5.78 17.36
N GLU A 642 8.54 5.63 17.98
CA GLU A 642 9.64 6.59 17.89
C GLU A 642 10.24 6.60 16.47
N GLU A 643 10.48 5.43 15.88
CA GLU A 643 10.91 5.27 14.49
C GLU A 643 9.89 5.84 13.50
N GLN A 644 8.59 5.59 13.74
CA GLN A 644 7.48 6.21 13.01
C GLN A 644 7.53 7.73 13.08
N TYR A 645 7.68 8.31 14.28
CA TYR A 645 7.83 9.75 14.41
C TYR A 645 9.05 10.28 13.66
N HIS A 646 10.20 9.60 13.68
CA HIS A 646 11.40 10.06 12.97
C HIS A 646 11.19 10.18 11.46
N VAL A 647 10.47 9.23 10.85
CA VAL A 647 10.13 9.29 9.41
C VAL A 647 9.05 10.33 9.13
N LEU A 648 8.01 10.40 9.96
CA LEU A 648 6.97 11.43 9.86
C LEU A 648 7.56 12.84 9.95
N ARG A 649 8.52 13.03 10.86
CA ARG A 649 9.27 14.27 11.03
C ARG A 649 10.09 14.62 9.79
N HIS A 650 10.69 13.63 9.14
CA HIS A 650 11.43 13.86 7.90
C HIS A 650 10.49 14.28 6.76
N ILE A 651 9.35 13.60 6.61
CA ILE A 651 8.36 13.86 5.55
C ILE A 651 7.64 15.20 5.75
N TYR A 652 7.09 15.43 6.95
CA TYR A 652 6.37 16.68 7.23
C TYR A 652 7.32 17.86 7.38
N GLY A 653 8.51 17.61 7.94
CA GLY A 653 9.56 18.62 8.05
C GLY A 653 10.15 19.04 6.71
N SER A 654 10.23 18.14 5.71
CA SER A 654 10.66 18.50 4.35
C SER A 654 9.58 19.27 3.58
N ASN A 655 8.31 19.03 3.88
CA ASN A 655 7.18 19.62 3.16
C ASN A 655 6.63 20.91 3.83
N GLY A 656 7.19 21.33 4.97
CA GLY A 656 6.71 22.50 5.71
C GLY A 656 5.35 22.29 6.41
N GLU A 657 4.89 21.04 6.53
CA GLU A 657 3.60 20.67 7.13
C GLU A 657 3.72 20.56 8.67
N LEU A 658 4.02 21.70 9.31
CA LEU A 658 4.38 21.79 10.73
C LEU A 658 3.25 21.35 11.68
N LYS A 659 1.99 21.49 11.28
CA LYS A 659 0.84 21.13 12.12
C LYS A 659 0.72 19.61 12.24
N GLU A 660 1.00 18.91 11.16
CA GLU A 660 0.97 17.46 11.03
C GLU A 660 2.21 16.84 11.72
N GLU A 661 3.39 17.47 11.59
CA GLU A 661 4.60 17.13 12.35
C GLU A 661 4.37 17.24 13.87
N ASP A 662 3.82 18.36 14.33
CA ASP A 662 3.50 18.61 15.75
C ASP A 662 2.46 17.60 16.27
N SER A 663 1.46 17.25 15.44
CA SER A 663 0.43 16.28 15.82
C SER A 663 1.00 14.86 15.96
N ALA A 664 1.91 14.45 15.06
CA ALA A 664 2.60 13.17 15.14
C ALA A 664 3.50 13.09 16.39
N TYR A 665 4.27 14.14 16.67
CA TYR A 665 5.10 14.24 17.88
C TYR A 665 4.25 14.17 19.16
N TYR A 666 3.13 14.89 19.19
CA TYR A 666 2.20 14.88 20.33
C TYR A 666 1.71 13.46 20.61
N MET A 667 1.30 12.71 19.58
CA MET A 667 0.84 11.33 19.74
C MET A 667 1.93 10.43 20.31
N TRP A 668 3.13 10.45 19.75
CA TRP A 668 4.25 9.65 20.26
C TRP A 668 4.53 9.94 21.74
N MET A 669 4.65 11.23 22.10
CA MET A 669 4.94 11.66 23.47
C MET A 669 3.80 11.35 24.45
N HIS A 670 2.55 11.47 24.02
CA HIS A 670 1.37 11.10 24.81
C HIS A 670 1.43 9.63 25.21
N TYR A 671 1.62 8.72 24.25
CA TYR A 671 1.66 7.28 24.53
C TYR A 671 2.89 6.88 25.34
N LYS A 672 4.05 7.51 25.07
CA LYS A 672 5.26 7.33 25.88
C LYS A 672 5.02 7.71 27.35
N ASN A 673 4.43 8.88 27.60
CA ASN A 673 4.17 9.37 28.96
C ASN A 673 3.12 8.55 29.71
N ILE A 674 2.04 8.13 29.03
CA ILE A 674 1.03 7.23 29.62
C ILE A 674 1.64 5.88 29.98
N ASN A 675 2.44 5.30 29.08
CA ASN A 675 3.10 4.02 29.34
C ASN A 675 4.12 4.13 30.49
N GLU A 676 4.94 5.19 30.52
CA GLU A 676 5.83 5.49 31.64
C GLU A 676 5.07 5.65 32.96
N MET A 677 3.91 6.32 32.97
CA MET A 677 3.07 6.49 34.16
C MET A 677 2.48 5.16 34.67
N HIS A 678 1.99 4.30 33.77
CA HIS A 678 1.44 3.00 34.15
C HIS A 678 2.50 2.00 34.58
N SER A 679 3.68 2.05 33.98
CA SER A 679 4.80 1.17 34.30
C SER A 679 5.63 1.63 35.49
N ALA A 680 5.46 2.88 35.92
CA ALA A 680 6.19 3.45 37.06
C ALA A 680 5.83 2.76 38.40
N PRO A 681 6.85 2.44 39.23
CA PRO A 681 6.65 2.03 40.62
C PRO A 681 5.84 3.06 41.39
N LEU A 682 5.00 2.61 42.34
CA LEU A 682 4.06 3.47 43.10
C LEU A 682 4.70 4.75 43.66
N GLY A 683 5.93 4.67 44.19
CA GLY A 683 6.63 5.82 44.76
C GLY A 683 7.09 6.89 43.75
N THR A 684 7.13 6.57 42.46
CA THR A 684 7.55 7.50 41.40
C THR A 684 6.39 7.99 40.53
N LYS A 685 5.19 7.41 40.67
CA LYS A 685 3.98 7.83 39.94
C LYS A 685 3.68 9.33 40.03
N PRO A 686 3.85 10.02 41.19
CA PRO A 686 3.59 11.46 41.27
C PRO A 686 4.44 12.27 40.28
N LYS A 687 5.71 11.88 40.06
CA LYS A 687 6.60 12.54 39.09
C LYS A 687 6.10 12.41 37.66
N TYR A 688 5.66 11.20 37.27
CA TYR A 688 5.13 10.95 35.93
C TYR A 688 3.75 11.56 35.72
N TRP A 689 2.92 11.60 36.77
CA TRP A 689 1.65 12.30 36.76
C TRP A 689 1.83 13.81 36.58
N MET A 690 2.83 14.38 37.27
CA MET A 690 3.20 15.78 37.11
C MET A 690 3.74 16.06 35.70
N LYS A 691 4.52 15.14 35.12
CA LYS A 691 5.00 15.22 33.73
C LYS A 691 3.82 15.20 32.74
N TYR A 692 2.84 14.31 32.92
CA TYR A 692 1.63 14.25 32.11
C TYR A 692 0.82 15.55 32.21
N ILE A 693 0.55 16.05 33.42
CA ILE A 693 -0.24 17.27 33.61
C ILE A 693 0.45 18.51 33.09
N LEU A 694 1.71 18.71 33.45
CA LEU A 694 2.47 19.88 33.03
C LEU A 694 2.65 19.85 31.51
N TYR A 695 3.27 18.81 30.97
CA TYR A 695 3.69 18.85 29.57
C TYR A 695 2.57 18.55 28.57
N GLU A 696 1.58 17.74 28.93
CA GLU A 696 0.51 17.39 27.98
C GLU A 696 -0.73 18.28 28.12
N ARG A 697 -1.19 18.54 29.34
CA ARG A 697 -2.43 19.30 29.59
C ARG A 697 -2.23 20.80 29.73
N ILE A 698 -1.18 21.23 30.42
CA ILE A 698 -0.93 22.65 30.67
C ILE A 698 -0.17 23.25 29.49
N PHE A 699 1.06 22.79 29.23
CA PHE A 699 1.89 23.33 28.15
C PHE A 699 1.40 22.88 26.77
N GLY A 700 0.98 21.61 26.64
CA GLY A 700 0.73 20.99 25.34
C GLY A 700 2.02 20.82 24.54
N TRP A 701 2.01 19.93 23.56
CA TRP A 701 3.11 19.79 22.61
C TRP A 701 2.72 20.41 21.27
N GLY A 702 3.62 21.22 20.71
CA GLY A 702 3.42 21.98 19.47
C GLY A 702 3.36 23.50 19.68
N VAL A 703 3.61 24.27 18.61
CA VAL A 703 3.65 25.75 18.65
C VAL A 703 2.28 26.32 18.33
N ASP A 704 1.33 26.15 19.26
CA ASP A 704 0.02 26.79 19.18
C ASP A 704 0.05 28.13 19.93
N LEU A 705 0.12 29.23 19.17
CA LEU A 705 0.15 30.60 19.69
C LEU A 705 -1.00 30.85 20.68
N VAL A 706 -2.19 30.29 20.41
CA VAL A 706 -3.36 30.47 21.28
C VAL A 706 -3.14 29.80 22.63
N ARG A 707 -2.49 28.62 22.67
CA ARG A 707 -2.15 27.95 23.94
C ARG A 707 -1.06 28.68 24.70
N ILE A 708 -0.02 29.16 24.02
CA ILE A 708 1.06 29.92 24.68
C ILE A 708 0.49 31.21 25.30
N LEU A 709 -0.37 31.93 24.57
CA LEU A 709 -1.07 33.10 25.10
C LEU A 709 -1.98 32.74 26.28
N LYS A 710 -2.74 31.64 26.18
CA LYS A 710 -3.62 31.19 27.26
C LYS A 710 -2.85 30.77 28.52
N ASN A 711 -1.71 30.11 28.36
CA ASN A 711 -0.85 29.69 29.46
C ASN A 711 -0.13 30.86 30.12
N THR A 712 0.31 31.84 29.32
CA THR A 712 0.84 33.11 29.83
C THR A 712 -0.25 33.85 30.60
N GLY A 713 -1.48 33.87 30.10
CA GLY A 713 -2.64 34.39 30.82
C GLY A 713 -2.90 33.68 32.15
N TRP A 714 -2.84 32.34 32.18
CA TRP A 714 -2.95 31.57 33.42
C TRP A 714 -1.83 31.85 34.42
N LEU A 715 -0.58 31.96 33.95
CA LEU A 715 0.57 32.32 34.78
C LEU A 715 0.36 33.70 35.44
N VAL A 716 -0.06 34.69 34.65
CA VAL A 716 -0.39 36.04 35.14
C VAL A 716 -1.50 35.98 36.19
N LEU A 717 -2.55 35.18 35.98
CA LEU A 717 -3.64 35.02 36.95
C LEU A 717 -3.17 34.37 38.25
N VAL A 718 -2.30 33.34 38.18
CA VAL A 718 -1.74 32.67 39.36
C VAL A 718 -0.89 33.66 40.17
N PHE A 719 0.01 34.39 39.53
CA PHE A 719 0.83 35.39 40.24
C PHE A 719 0.02 36.58 40.72
N ALA A 720 -1.03 36.99 40.01
CA ALA A 720 -1.96 38.01 40.50
C ALA A 720 -2.67 37.56 41.79
N ALA A 721 -3.07 36.28 41.86
CA ALA A 721 -3.65 35.70 43.06
C ALA A 721 -2.62 35.65 44.21
N ILE A 722 -1.37 35.24 43.93
CA ILE A 722 -0.29 35.22 44.91
C ILE A 722 -0.03 36.63 45.46
N TYR A 723 0.14 37.64 44.60
CA TYR A 723 0.36 39.02 45.05
C TYR A 723 -0.83 39.57 45.83
N LYS A 724 -2.06 39.29 45.40
CA LYS A 724 -3.27 39.68 46.13
C LYS A 724 -3.29 39.09 47.54
N VAL A 725 -2.97 37.80 47.68
CA VAL A 725 -2.88 37.12 48.98
C VAL A 725 -1.76 37.71 49.84
N MET A 726 -0.59 37.99 49.25
CA MET A 726 0.54 38.57 49.98
C MET A 726 0.27 39.98 50.50
N PHE A 727 -0.31 40.85 49.67
CA PHE A 727 -0.68 42.21 50.09
C PHE A 727 -1.83 42.20 51.11
N TRP A 728 -2.73 41.21 51.03
CA TRP A 728 -3.78 41.03 52.02
C TRP A 728 -3.23 40.56 53.39
N ILE A 729 -2.29 39.60 53.39
CA ILE A 729 -1.66 39.08 54.62
C ILE A 729 -0.72 40.12 55.23
N ASN A 730 -0.03 40.90 54.40
CA ASN A 730 0.93 41.92 54.87
C ASN A 730 0.76 43.23 54.10
N PRO A 731 -0.16 44.11 54.57
CA PRO A 731 -0.42 45.41 53.94
C PRO A 731 0.80 46.35 53.95
N GLY A 732 1.77 46.10 54.83
CA GLY A 732 3.00 46.90 54.95
C GLY A 732 4.08 46.55 53.92
N LEU A 733 3.86 45.55 53.05
CA LEU A 733 4.79 45.23 51.96
C LEU A 733 4.92 46.41 50.99
N LYS A 734 6.17 46.79 50.71
CA LYS A 734 6.51 47.89 49.80
C LYS A 734 6.92 47.36 48.43
N ILE A 735 6.41 48.00 47.40
CA ILE A 735 6.88 47.85 46.02
C ILE A 735 7.22 49.24 45.47
N ASN A 736 8.33 49.34 44.74
CA ASN A 736 8.58 50.51 43.91
C ASN A 736 7.98 50.23 42.52
N TRP A 737 6.97 51.01 42.15
CA TRP A 737 6.23 50.85 40.91
C TRP A 737 6.12 52.22 40.22
N ASP A 738 6.66 52.32 39.00
CA ASP A 738 6.74 53.56 38.21
C ASP A 738 7.39 54.72 38.97
N GLY A 739 8.46 54.42 39.72
CA GLY A 739 9.21 55.41 40.51
C GLY A 739 8.49 55.88 41.79
N ARG A 740 7.38 55.24 42.18
CA ARG A 740 6.65 55.52 43.42
C ARG A 740 6.68 54.34 44.36
N GLU A 741 6.90 54.59 45.65
CA GLU A 741 6.70 53.58 46.68
C GLU A 741 5.19 53.40 46.92
N LEU A 742 4.69 52.18 46.71
CA LEU A 742 3.33 51.77 47.03
C LEU A 742 3.34 50.71 48.13
N TYR A 743 2.42 50.85 49.08
CA TYR A 743 2.19 49.85 50.12
C TYR A 743 1.11 48.86 49.66
N GLY A 744 1.12 47.65 50.22
CA GLY A 744 0.08 46.65 49.99
C GLY A 744 -1.33 47.14 50.26
N SER A 745 -1.50 48.09 51.20
CA SER A 745 -2.77 48.79 51.47
C SER A 745 -3.28 49.63 50.29
N ASP A 746 -2.38 50.12 49.44
CA ASP A 746 -2.70 51.02 48.33
C ASP A 746 -3.03 50.25 47.03
N ILE A 747 -2.94 48.93 47.09
CA ILE A 747 -3.09 48.00 45.96
C ILE A 747 -4.53 47.48 45.91
N GLY A 748 -5.38 48.20 45.18
CA GLY A 748 -6.76 47.78 44.87
C GLY A 748 -6.85 46.47 44.07
N PRO A 749 -8.04 45.88 43.90
CA PRO A 749 -8.22 44.50 43.44
C PRO A 749 -7.69 44.19 42.03
N PHE A 750 -7.57 45.20 41.16
CA PHE A 750 -7.05 45.07 39.79
C PHE A 750 -5.53 45.25 39.71
N LYS A 751 -4.93 45.99 40.64
CA LYS A 751 -3.49 46.31 40.63
C LYS A 751 -2.58 45.07 40.71
N PRO A 752 -2.92 43.97 41.44
CA PRO A 752 -2.14 42.74 41.42
C PRO A 752 -2.07 42.06 40.04
N ILE A 753 -3.10 42.20 39.20
CA ILE A 753 -3.11 41.66 37.83
C ILE A 753 -2.13 42.44 36.97
N VAL A 754 -2.17 43.77 37.04
CA VAL A 754 -1.23 44.63 36.31
C VAL A 754 0.20 44.40 36.77
N LEU A 755 0.41 44.29 38.09
CA LEU A 755 1.69 43.97 38.69
C LEU A 755 2.22 42.61 38.21
N ALA A 756 1.37 41.59 38.17
CA ALA A 756 1.72 40.28 37.64
C ALA A 756 2.09 40.33 36.16
N LEU A 757 1.30 41.02 35.35
CA LEU A 757 1.56 41.19 33.92
C LEU A 757 2.91 41.89 33.68
N GLN A 758 3.16 43.02 34.34
CA GLN A 758 4.42 43.77 34.21
C GLN A 758 5.62 42.99 34.72
N THR A 759 5.46 42.22 35.80
CA THR A 759 6.54 41.37 36.32
C THR A 759 6.85 40.21 35.37
N THR A 760 5.83 39.60 34.75
CA THR A 760 6.00 38.54 33.74
C THR A 760 6.73 39.05 32.48
N PHE A 761 6.50 40.30 32.06
CA PHE A 761 7.17 40.90 30.90
C PHE A 761 8.33 41.84 31.26
N SER A 762 8.81 41.80 32.50
CA SER A 762 9.80 42.74 33.05
C SER A 762 11.09 42.84 32.23
N ALA A 763 11.57 41.73 31.66
CA ALA A 763 12.77 41.71 30.84
C ALA A 763 12.64 42.49 29.52
N ILE A 764 11.41 42.71 29.02
CA ILE A 764 11.14 43.53 27.83
C ILE A 764 10.89 44.99 28.23
N LEU A 765 10.33 45.20 29.41
CA LEU A 765 9.86 46.51 29.88
C LEU A 765 10.95 47.37 30.53
N GLY A 766 12.13 46.81 30.83
CA GLY A 766 13.27 47.57 31.37
C GLY A 766 12.93 48.29 32.68
N ASP A 767 13.07 49.61 32.70
CA ASP A 767 12.85 50.47 33.87
C ASP A 767 11.39 50.49 34.39
N TRP A 768 10.44 49.95 33.61
CA TRP A 768 9.04 49.84 34.01
C TRP A 768 8.75 48.56 34.83
N ALA A 769 9.78 47.75 35.13
CA ALA A 769 9.65 46.58 35.97
C ALA A 769 9.49 46.96 37.45
N PRO A 770 8.44 46.50 38.14
CA PRO A 770 8.26 46.80 39.55
C PRO A 770 9.37 46.13 40.39
N ILE A 771 9.93 46.86 41.36
CA ILE A 771 10.99 46.38 42.25
C ILE A 771 10.40 46.15 43.64
N GLY A 772 10.27 44.88 44.01
CA GLY A 772 9.79 44.49 45.34
C GLY A 772 10.87 44.58 46.42
N ALA A 773 10.47 45.01 47.63
CA ALA A 773 11.31 44.97 48.83
C ALA A 773 10.86 43.85 49.79
N GLY A 774 11.80 43.21 50.48
CA GLY A 774 11.49 42.13 51.42
C GLY A 774 10.99 40.85 50.73
N TRP A 775 10.02 40.16 51.34
CA TRP A 775 9.62 38.81 50.95
C TRP A 775 8.87 38.74 49.61
N ILE A 776 8.29 39.85 49.15
CA ILE A 776 7.62 39.91 47.84
C ILE A 776 8.61 39.82 46.66
N LYS A 777 9.88 40.13 46.91
CA LYS A 777 10.95 40.00 45.92
C LYS A 777 11.09 38.57 45.39
N ILE A 778 10.85 37.56 46.24
CA ILE A 778 11.00 36.14 45.86
C ILE A 778 9.98 35.75 44.76
N PRO A 779 8.65 35.86 44.97
CA PRO A 779 7.68 35.54 43.92
C PRO A 779 7.73 36.49 42.74
N MET A 780 8.17 37.75 42.91
CA MET A 780 8.43 38.65 41.77
C MET A 780 9.59 38.16 40.90
N THR A 781 10.68 37.70 41.52
CA THR A 781 11.82 37.12 40.79
C THR A 781 11.42 35.83 40.07
N ILE A 782 10.66 34.94 40.73
CA ILE A 782 10.18 33.70 40.10
C ILE A 782 9.25 34.01 38.92
N ASN A 783 8.32 34.96 39.07
CA ASN A 783 7.43 35.38 37.99
C ASN A 783 8.22 35.95 36.80
N ALA A 784 9.22 36.79 37.06
CA ALA A 784 10.08 37.35 36.02
C ALA A 784 10.90 36.27 35.29
N VAL A 785 11.51 35.33 36.01
CA VAL A 785 12.26 34.20 35.42
C VAL A 785 11.35 33.31 34.56
N LEU A 786 10.16 32.96 35.07
CA LEU A 786 9.19 32.21 34.29
C LEU A 786 8.72 32.99 33.06
N GLY A 787 8.48 34.30 33.21
CA GLY A 787 8.14 35.20 32.11
C GLY A 787 9.19 35.21 31.00
N ILE A 788 10.48 35.34 31.35
CA ILE A 788 11.60 35.23 30.40
C ILE A 788 11.60 33.89 29.68
N LEU A 789 11.40 32.78 30.41
CA LEU A 789 11.34 31.44 29.79
C LEU A 789 10.19 31.33 28.80
N PHE A 790 9.01 31.86 29.12
CA PHE A 790 7.85 31.87 28.24
C PHE A 790 8.06 32.73 26.99
N VAL A 791 8.62 33.94 27.15
CA VAL A 791 8.96 34.83 26.02
C VAL A 791 10.02 34.18 25.13
N THR A 792 11.06 33.60 25.72
CA THR A 792 12.13 32.91 24.97
C THR A 792 11.59 31.70 24.23
N PHE A 793 10.68 30.94 24.85
CA PHE A 793 10.01 29.81 24.20
C PHE A 793 9.11 30.29 23.06
N LEU A 794 8.34 31.37 23.26
CA LEU A 794 7.51 32.00 22.23
C LEU A 794 8.36 32.46 21.03
N ILE A 795 9.45 33.21 21.27
CA ILE A 795 10.35 33.69 20.21
C ILE A 795 11.04 32.52 19.52
N GLY A 796 11.57 31.54 20.26
CA GLY A 796 12.25 30.38 19.67
C GLY A 796 11.31 29.44 18.93
N ALA A 797 10.05 29.35 19.35
CA ALA A 797 9.02 28.57 18.69
C ALA A 797 8.50 29.28 17.42
N TYR A 798 8.24 30.59 17.49
CA TYR A 798 7.77 31.39 16.37
C TYR A 798 8.89 31.68 15.35
N GLY A 799 10.12 31.88 15.81
CA GLY A 799 11.30 31.97 14.95
C GLY A 799 11.53 30.69 14.16
N ARG A 800 11.38 29.51 14.80
CA ARG A 800 11.38 28.22 14.07
C ARG A 800 10.24 28.10 13.06
N LYS A 801 9.09 28.70 13.33
CA LYS A 801 7.93 28.73 12.43
C LYS A 801 8.06 29.77 11.31
N MET A 802 8.88 30.80 11.47
CA MET A 802 9.14 31.82 10.44
C MET A 802 10.34 31.47 9.54
N LEU A 803 11.32 30.74 10.06
CA LEU A 803 12.51 30.30 9.33
C LEU A 803 12.29 29.02 8.50
N ARG A 804 11.09 28.46 8.56
CA ARG A 804 10.61 27.30 7.80
C ARG A 804 9.30 27.69 7.16
#